data_AF-A0A2E8V3V5-F1
#
_entry.id   AF-A0A2E8V3V5-F1
#
_cell.length_a   1.000
_cell.length_b   1.000
_cell.length_c   1.000
_cell.angle_alpha   90.00
_cell.angle_beta   90.00
_cell.angle_gamma   90.00
#
_symmetry.space_group_name_H-M   'P 1'
#
loop_
_entity.id
_entity.type
_entity.pdbx_description
1 polymer ?
#
loop_
_entity_poly.entity_id
_entity_poly.type
_entity_poly.pdbx_seq_one_letter_code
_entity_poly.pdbx_strand_id
1 'polypeptide(L)'
;MEGHANGESNSSWFSDSIEIWANMGWEVSGIEQYLSENPDTATEALLRVEYLVNLSSDLRDRLNFEWLEKNELFSQWLNELQDPMKGEIILQEYEEWAKSNRPWELILVQNRSEWDAVRKGEEMLLFLARCDSLDPSSHPQLSVLIPMFKSPEMAVKIDHELSILEQNEARQKRTIFASVELLKEQGYDAEYIIDLPMIEALEEIAEKQRMHTEYELLRLQIIDKLSPFDDKIAEDYEKHRLALIGRSTEQDLIELKSKISSISDDLHQRLSDVNDQIFAWREKGIIFSHDEVIRPDELMQWETNLPELENSVSKHLHWLERYRKLVEIWPDENEGHNYLGYLENTDDLIDVVENLLQKSRQSELESLSIIERFQNLGLVLDGYQTLIQNNPKIALDEIKQSQDLWQQRVDCIEKLLDIDTSFEGEQIISKRVSLLREIDAGPDIIEDTILMIENSSRRRARHRRMLESDLLDLIKQGKASEDTISSRFNLLEFENFLAHSRKFGTSNNASLTGNSAITSTISERLEVKLSNELSQYQNAGWYVNHLLDQLENNPIEVAKILANVRPLISNHDSLRRRLTALPWSRDVKLAIQVQEELQDPLKLSQLASNIPTFMKHLSSMDVEDSEFTFVAWKPKPIRKTLLPIPESIQDPKDTLEDAHEAILDAMDEQSKFKAEADEVEDEPKVIEKEQVIKRREIKENPPVELELNSQPVELKPKLETVDQFNDDPMVELIEDGLLEEYSRFLLALGLSDVASNILDGKSKPIDQIRKSIAPYVGVEPRDMRIDRMLRIALRLIPKGEQKDQHRKAMLTKIISALHKYKKWMKARLEARHSSAKGNFLEDAKNLGIALNRIPGPGFAVPLTKDEKSLPNSADIESLFGEVETLINSMDIPSASGVVVEAN
;
A
#
# COMPACT_ATOMS: atom_id res chain seq x y z
N MET A 1 66.06 88.30 101.71
CA MET A 1 66.80 88.88 100.58
C MET A 1 66.22 88.25 99.33
N GLU A 2 65.66 89.09 98.44
CA GLU A 2 65.41 88.89 96.99
C GLU A 2 64.63 87.62 96.58
N GLY A 3 63.39 87.62 96.07
CA GLY A 3 62.56 88.68 95.50
C GLY A 3 62.68 88.75 93.97
N HIS A 4 62.10 87.80 93.23
CA HIS A 4 61.57 88.00 91.86
C HIS A 4 60.47 86.98 91.54
N ALA A 5 59.47 87.45 90.80
CA ALA A 5 58.10 86.98 90.69
C ALA A 5 57.90 85.72 89.84
N ASN A 6 56.91 84.92 90.24
CA ASN A 6 56.27 83.89 89.41
C ASN A 6 55.62 84.55 88.19
N GLY A 7 55.93 84.06 86.99
CA GLY A 7 55.13 84.31 85.80
C GLY A 7 53.91 83.41 85.84
N GLU A 8 52.74 84.00 86.06
CA GLU A 8 51.44 83.36 85.86
C GLU A 8 51.33 82.98 84.37
N SER A 9 51.20 81.69 84.09
CA SER A 9 50.69 81.20 82.81
C SER A 9 49.26 81.74 82.65
N ASN A 10 49.05 82.64 81.69
CA ASN A 10 47.71 83.05 81.27
C ASN A 10 46.90 81.80 80.93
N SER A 11 46.03 81.36 81.84
CA SER A 11 45.00 80.36 81.54
C SER A 11 44.13 80.97 80.44
N SER A 12 44.10 80.34 79.27
CA SER A 12 43.16 80.71 78.20
C SER A 12 41.75 80.76 78.79
N TRP A 13 40.94 81.73 78.36
CA TRP A 13 39.62 82.02 78.91
C TRP A 13 38.59 80.87 78.78
N PHE A 14 38.99 79.75 78.17
CA PHE A 14 38.19 78.57 77.84
C PHE A 14 38.79 77.24 78.36
N SER A 15 39.89 77.28 79.15
CA SER A 15 40.58 76.06 79.64
C SER A 15 39.68 75.16 80.48
N ASP A 16 38.85 75.74 81.34
CA ASP A 16 37.99 74.99 82.26
C ASP A 16 36.89 74.22 81.51
N SER A 17 36.38 74.79 80.42
CA SER A 17 35.36 74.16 79.56
C SER A 17 35.95 73.01 78.73
N ILE A 18 37.19 73.16 78.24
CA ILE A 18 37.94 72.10 77.56
C ILE A 18 38.13 70.90 78.48
N GLU A 19 38.55 71.12 79.73
CA GLU A 19 38.73 70.01 80.68
C GLU A 19 37.41 69.29 80.96
N ILE A 20 36.29 70.02 81.04
CA ILE A 20 34.96 69.42 81.18
C ILE A 20 34.61 68.55 79.97
N TRP A 21 34.81 69.03 78.74
CA TRP A 21 34.50 68.25 77.53
C TRP A 21 35.45 67.08 77.30
N ALA A 22 36.73 67.23 77.62
CA ALA A 22 37.70 66.13 77.61
C ALA A 22 37.28 65.02 78.60
N ASN A 23 36.82 65.40 79.79
CA ASN A 23 36.31 64.45 80.80
C ASN A 23 35.01 63.77 80.37
N MET A 24 34.20 64.41 79.53
CA MET A 24 33.02 63.80 78.88
C MET A 24 33.40 62.85 77.72
N GLY A 25 34.68 62.78 77.34
CA GLY A 25 35.21 61.85 76.35
C GLY A 25 35.21 62.36 74.91
N TRP A 26 35.16 63.69 74.70
CA TRP A 26 35.23 64.31 73.38
C TRP A 26 36.66 64.58 72.92
N GLU A 27 36.90 64.58 71.61
CA GLU A 27 38.14 65.07 71.01
C GLU A 27 38.16 66.60 71.04
N VAL A 28 39.11 67.18 71.78
CA VAL A 28 39.12 68.63 72.06
C VAL A 28 40.11 69.41 71.18
N SER A 29 40.87 68.73 70.32
CA SER A 29 41.88 69.32 69.42
C SER A 29 41.28 70.36 68.45
N GLY A 30 40.15 70.02 67.81
CA GLY A 30 39.42 70.92 66.91
C GLY A 30 38.72 72.08 67.63
N ILE A 31 38.24 71.83 68.85
CA ILE A 31 37.58 72.83 69.70
C ILE A 31 38.61 73.87 70.18
N GLU A 32 39.78 73.41 70.65
CA GLU A 32 40.90 74.27 71.05
C GLU A 32 41.32 75.21 69.93
N GLN A 33 41.48 74.67 68.73
CA GLN A 33 41.84 75.45 67.55
C GLN A 33 40.76 76.52 67.26
N TYR A 34 39.48 76.14 67.23
CA TYR A 34 38.38 77.05 66.93
C TYR A 34 38.23 78.19 67.95
N LEU A 35 38.37 77.90 69.24
CA LEU A 35 38.29 78.89 70.33
C LEU A 35 39.51 79.83 70.36
N SER A 36 40.69 79.32 69.96
CA SER A 36 41.90 80.14 69.85
C SER A 36 41.87 81.14 68.69
N GLU A 37 41.19 80.80 67.60
CA GLU A 37 41.05 81.64 66.39
C GLU A 37 40.00 82.75 66.56
N ASN A 38 39.08 82.63 67.53
CA ASN A 38 37.96 83.56 67.75
C ASN A 38 37.93 84.20 69.16
N PRO A 39 38.98 84.91 69.59
CA PRO A 39 39.02 85.52 70.94
C PRO A 39 38.07 86.73 71.08
N ASP A 40 37.77 87.44 69.99
CA ASP A 40 36.96 88.66 70.00
C ASP A 40 35.45 88.37 70.21
N THR A 41 35.00 87.14 69.92
CA THR A 41 33.63 86.65 70.06
C THR A 41 33.54 85.50 71.06
N ALA A 42 34.33 85.58 72.13
CA ALA A 42 34.51 84.54 73.13
C ALA A 42 33.20 83.87 73.62
N THR A 43 32.19 84.66 74.00
CA THR A 43 30.91 84.14 74.48
C THR A 43 30.11 83.42 73.40
N GLU A 44 30.13 83.91 72.16
CA GLU A 44 29.42 83.30 71.04
C GLU A 44 30.11 82.02 70.58
N ALA A 45 31.45 82.02 70.57
CA ALA A 45 32.26 80.85 70.25
C ALA A 45 32.06 79.71 71.27
N LEU A 46 31.99 80.02 72.58
CA LEU A 46 31.67 79.02 73.60
C LEU A 46 30.25 78.47 73.44
N LEU A 47 29.24 79.34 73.25
CA LEU A 47 27.86 78.89 73.03
C LEU A 47 27.74 78.00 71.78
N ARG A 48 28.52 78.29 70.72
CA ARG A 48 28.56 77.45 69.53
C ARG A 48 29.18 76.09 69.83
N VAL A 49 30.29 76.03 70.57
CA VAL A 49 30.91 74.75 70.93
C VAL A 49 30.00 73.95 71.87
N GLU A 50 29.38 74.58 72.86
CA GLU A 50 28.38 73.93 73.72
C GLU A 50 27.21 73.37 72.90
N TYR A 51 26.73 74.13 71.91
CA TYR A 51 25.72 73.66 70.97
C TYR A 51 26.20 72.44 70.18
N LEU A 52 27.41 72.47 69.64
CA LEU A 52 27.98 71.36 68.87
C LEU A 52 28.20 70.10 69.72
N VAL A 53 28.66 70.25 70.97
CA VAL A 53 28.82 69.15 71.94
C VAL A 53 27.47 68.55 72.33
N ASN A 54 26.46 69.39 72.55
CA ASN A 54 25.11 68.90 72.83
C ASN A 54 24.51 68.19 71.62
N LEU A 55 24.70 68.74 70.42
CA LEU A 55 24.25 68.14 69.15
C LEU A 55 24.93 66.81 68.87
N SER A 56 26.25 66.70 69.09
CA SER A 56 26.97 65.44 68.91
C SER A 56 26.57 64.41 69.97
N SER A 57 26.26 64.83 71.20
CA SER A 57 25.70 63.97 72.24
C SER A 57 24.32 63.44 71.85
N ASP A 58 23.42 64.32 71.42
CA ASP A 58 22.06 63.95 70.99
C ASP A 58 22.10 63.01 69.79
N LEU A 59 23.00 63.23 68.82
CA LEU A 59 23.20 62.32 67.69
C LEU A 59 23.75 60.97 68.12
N ARG A 60 24.71 60.95 69.03
CA ARG A 60 25.23 59.70 69.59
C ARG A 60 24.12 58.89 70.26
N ASP A 61 23.25 59.54 71.02
CA ASP A 61 22.10 58.88 71.65
C ASP A 61 21.11 58.35 70.62
N ARG A 62 20.86 59.08 69.52
CA ARG A 62 19.99 58.65 68.41
C ARG A 62 20.54 57.46 67.63
N LEU A 63 21.87 57.36 67.50
CA LEU A 63 22.55 56.30 66.75
C LEU A 63 22.89 55.07 67.60
N ASN A 64 22.86 55.21 68.93
CA ASN A 64 23.29 54.15 69.86
C ASN A 64 22.11 53.51 70.62
N PHE A 65 20.95 53.40 69.98
CA PHE A 65 19.86 52.57 70.48
C PHE A 65 20.23 51.08 70.42
N GLU A 66 19.84 50.30 71.43
CA GLU A 66 20.18 48.87 71.55
C GLU A 66 19.49 48.01 70.47
N TRP A 67 18.33 48.43 69.99
CA TRP A 67 17.50 47.71 69.01
C TRP A 67 17.82 48.06 67.55
N LEU A 68 18.76 48.98 67.31
CA LEU A 68 19.11 49.40 65.95
C LEU A 68 20.22 48.51 65.38
N GLU A 69 20.01 47.97 64.19
CA GLU A 69 21.04 47.21 63.49
C GLU A 69 22.19 48.13 63.06
N LYS A 70 23.39 47.83 63.58
CA LYS A 70 24.59 48.64 63.33
C LYS A 70 25.20 48.27 62.00
N ASN A 71 24.87 49.04 60.98
CA ASN A 71 25.54 49.00 59.68
C ASN A 71 26.94 49.65 59.76
N GLU A 72 27.77 49.39 58.76
CA GLU A 72 29.12 49.96 58.65
C GLU A 72 29.10 51.50 58.69
N LEU A 73 28.09 52.13 58.08
CA LEU A 73 27.88 53.58 58.09
C LEU A 73 27.63 54.15 59.50
N PHE A 74 26.82 53.46 60.31
CA PHE A 74 26.57 53.87 61.70
C PHE A 74 27.84 53.84 62.54
N SER A 75 28.67 52.83 62.32
CA SER A 75 29.96 52.71 63.00
C SER A 75 30.94 53.81 62.59
N GLN A 76 30.92 54.21 61.31
CA GLN A 76 31.70 55.34 60.80
C GLN A 76 31.25 56.66 61.45
N TRP A 77 29.96 56.98 61.41
CA TRP A 77 29.43 58.20 62.03
C TRP A 77 29.66 58.27 63.53
N LEU A 78 29.51 57.16 64.27
CA LEU A 78 29.78 57.12 65.72
C LEU A 78 31.27 57.39 66.05
N ASN A 79 32.20 56.98 65.17
CA ASN A 79 33.61 57.29 65.35
C ASN A 79 33.91 58.75 65.00
N GLU A 80 33.32 59.28 63.93
CA GLU A 80 33.54 60.67 63.53
C GLU A 80 32.89 61.69 64.46
N LEU A 81 31.78 61.33 65.12
CA LEU A 81 31.12 62.14 66.14
C LEU A 81 31.98 62.35 67.40
N GLN A 82 33.08 61.61 67.59
CA GLN A 82 34.02 61.87 68.69
C GLN A 82 34.60 63.29 68.65
N ASP A 83 34.66 63.89 67.45
CA ASP A 83 34.97 65.31 67.23
C ASP A 83 33.66 66.12 67.07
N PRO A 84 33.25 66.92 68.07
CA PRO A 84 32.01 67.70 68.03
C PRO A 84 31.96 68.70 66.87
N MET A 85 33.10 69.12 66.32
CA MET A 85 33.16 70.06 65.19
C MET A 85 32.56 69.46 63.91
N LYS A 86 32.50 68.13 63.80
CA LYS A 86 31.86 67.42 62.67
C LYS A 86 30.37 67.17 62.86
N GLY A 87 29.81 67.53 64.02
CA GLY A 87 28.41 67.22 64.37
C GLY A 87 27.38 67.71 63.34
N GLU A 88 27.53 68.93 62.81
CA GLU A 88 26.60 69.48 61.80
C GLU A 88 26.66 68.73 60.46
N ILE A 89 27.83 68.26 60.06
CA ILE A 89 28.02 67.51 58.81
C ILE A 89 27.35 66.15 58.94
N ILE A 90 27.63 65.45 60.04
CA ILE A 90 27.07 64.13 60.32
C ILE A 90 25.55 64.21 60.52
N LEU A 91 25.04 65.30 61.11
CA LEU A 91 23.59 65.54 61.18
C LEU A 91 22.96 65.57 59.79
N GLN A 92 23.55 66.30 58.84
CA GLN A 92 23.04 66.42 57.48
C GLN A 92 23.06 65.07 56.75
N GLU A 93 24.19 64.35 56.84
CA GLU A 93 24.32 63.01 56.25
C GLU A 93 23.31 62.02 56.84
N TYR A 94 23.16 62.02 58.17
CA TYR A 94 22.18 61.20 58.85
C TYR A 94 20.75 61.56 58.43
N GLU A 95 20.39 62.85 58.36
CA GLU A 95 19.05 63.28 57.95
C GLU A 95 18.74 62.91 56.50
N GLU A 96 19.72 62.97 55.60
CA GLU A 96 19.56 62.53 54.21
C GLU A 96 19.33 61.02 54.11
N TRP A 97 20.12 60.24 54.86
CA TRP A 97 19.94 58.80 54.94
C TRP A 97 18.60 58.41 55.58
N ALA A 98 18.22 59.08 56.67
CA ALA A 98 17.02 58.80 57.44
C ALA A 98 15.74 59.13 56.65
N LYS A 99 15.75 60.08 55.72
CA LYS A 99 14.61 60.34 54.83
C LYS A 99 14.18 59.11 54.04
N SER A 100 15.13 58.26 53.66
CA SER A 100 14.86 57.06 52.86
C SER A 100 14.65 55.82 53.73
N ASN A 101 15.41 55.69 54.83
CA ASN A 101 15.47 54.44 55.60
C ASN A 101 14.78 54.51 56.98
N ARG A 102 14.61 55.70 57.55
CA ARG A 102 14.01 55.89 58.90
C ARG A 102 13.20 57.20 59.03
N PRO A 103 12.23 57.47 58.12
CA PRO A 103 11.52 58.74 58.09
C PRO A 103 10.63 59.00 59.31
N TRP A 104 10.19 57.95 60.00
CA TRP A 104 9.40 58.06 61.24
C TRP A 104 10.19 58.68 62.39
N GLU A 105 11.50 58.42 62.48
CA GLU A 105 12.34 58.97 63.54
C GLU A 105 12.48 60.49 63.41
N LEU A 106 12.70 60.98 62.19
CA LEU A 106 12.84 62.42 61.94
C LEU A 106 11.62 63.20 62.44
N ILE A 107 10.42 62.66 62.23
CA ILE A 107 9.16 63.31 62.62
C ILE A 107 8.95 63.23 64.12
N LEU A 108 9.28 62.10 64.75
CA LEU A 108 9.18 61.93 66.20
C LEU A 108 10.15 62.86 66.93
N VAL A 109 11.39 62.98 66.45
CA VAL A 109 12.40 63.88 67.03
C VAL A 109 12.00 65.35 66.86
N GLN A 110 11.49 65.75 65.69
CA GLN A 110 11.00 67.12 65.46
C GLN A 110 9.91 67.53 66.44
N ASN A 111 9.03 66.60 66.84
CA ASN A 111 7.91 66.87 67.75
C ASN A 111 8.17 66.40 69.19
N ARG A 112 9.42 66.05 69.54
CA ARG A 112 9.79 65.48 70.85
C ARG A 112 9.32 66.33 72.03
N SER A 113 9.45 67.66 71.91
CA SER A 113 9.01 68.61 72.93
C SER A 113 7.49 68.55 73.21
N GLU A 114 6.67 68.26 72.21
CA GLU A 114 5.22 68.11 72.35
C GLU A 114 4.85 66.80 73.06
N TRP A 115 5.56 65.71 72.76
CA TRP A 115 5.40 64.42 73.44
C TRP A 115 5.85 64.48 74.91
N ASP A 116 6.97 65.14 75.18
CA ASP A 116 7.49 65.34 76.54
C ASP A 116 6.59 66.26 77.37
N ALA A 117 5.98 67.29 76.77
CA ALA A 117 5.05 68.20 77.44
C ALA A 117 3.80 67.49 78.00
N VAL A 118 3.34 66.42 77.33
CA VAL A 118 2.20 65.59 77.77
C VAL A 118 2.65 64.42 78.64
N ARG A 119 3.94 64.34 79.01
CA ARG A 119 4.58 63.23 79.74
C ARG A 119 4.46 61.87 79.02
N LYS A 120 4.50 61.89 77.70
CA LYS A 120 4.43 60.71 76.82
C LYS A 120 5.74 60.43 76.07
N GLY A 121 6.87 60.97 76.52
CA GLY A 121 8.18 60.72 75.92
C GLY A 121 8.58 59.24 75.89
N GLU A 122 8.21 58.46 76.91
CA GLU A 122 8.45 57.00 76.93
C GLU A 122 7.60 56.26 75.88
N GLU A 123 6.35 56.68 75.65
CA GLU A 123 5.50 56.10 74.59
C GLU A 123 6.06 56.40 73.19
N MET A 124 6.62 57.61 73.00
CA MET A 124 7.29 58.00 71.75
C MET A 124 8.49 57.09 71.45
N LEU A 125 9.33 56.82 72.45
CA LEU A 125 10.47 55.90 72.31
C LEU A 125 10.02 54.46 72.04
N LEU A 126 8.92 54.02 72.66
CA LEU A 126 8.33 52.71 72.38
C LEU A 126 7.86 52.60 70.92
N PHE A 127 7.17 53.62 70.40
CA PHE A 127 6.77 53.63 68.98
C PHE A 127 7.96 53.64 68.04
N LEU A 128 9.03 54.37 68.39
CA LEU A 128 10.27 54.37 67.62
C LEU A 128 10.89 52.97 67.55
N ALA A 129 11.04 52.30 68.70
CA ALA A 129 11.59 50.95 68.77
C ALA A 129 10.75 49.93 68.00
N ARG A 130 9.42 50.05 68.07
CA ARG A 130 8.50 49.18 67.31
C ARG A 130 8.65 49.38 65.81
N CYS A 131 8.66 50.62 65.32
CA CYS A 131 8.89 50.91 63.91
C CYS A 131 10.24 50.38 63.41
N ASP A 132 11.31 50.55 64.20
CA ASP A 132 12.65 50.07 63.85
C ASP A 132 12.75 48.53 63.85
N SER A 133 11.95 47.83 64.67
CA SER A 133 11.95 46.36 64.75
C SER A 133 11.20 45.66 63.62
N LEU A 134 10.42 46.39 62.82
CA LEU A 134 9.70 45.84 61.68
C LEU A 134 10.66 45.48 60.55
N ASP A 135 10.34 44.42 59.83
CA ASP A 135 11.08 44.00 58.64
C ASP A 135 11.09 45.15 57.60
N PRO A 136 12.19 45.36 56.85
CA PRO A 136 12.29 46.37 55.79
C PRO A 136 11.11 46.38 54.79
N SER A 137 10.52 45.21 54.53
CA SER A 137 9.33 45.07 53.66
C SER A 137 8.07 45.71 54.23
N SER A 138 7.98 45.89 55.54
CA SER A 138 6.86 46.53 56.24
C SER A 138 6.99 48.06 56.30
N HIS A 139 8.21 48.62 56.11
CA HIS A 139 8.48 50.06 56.22
C HIS A 139 7.60 50.96 55.33
N PRO A 140 7.26 50.60 54.07
CA PRO A 140 6.35 51.42 53.26
C PRO A 140 4.99 51.64 53.91
N GLN A 141 4.52 50.70 54.74
CA GLN A 141 3.22 50.78 55.42
C GLN A 141 3.23 51.80 56.57
N LEU A 142 4.42 52.09 57.14
CA LEU A 142 4.61 53.13 58.16
C LEU A 142 4.38 54.55 57.61
N SER A 143 4.41 54.74 56.29
CA SER A 143 4.14 56.04 55.66
C SER A 143 2.77 56.62 56.01
N VAL A 144 1.79 55.77 56.33
CA VAL A 144 0.44 56.17 56.77
C VAL A 144 0.45 56.72 58.20
N LEU A 145 1.39 56.27 59.04
CA LEU A 145 1.52 56.65 60.44
C LEU A 145 2.37 57.91 60.65
N ILE A 146 3.24 58.22 59.70
CA ILE A 146 4.09 59.42 59.65
C ILE A 146 3.33 60.70 60.03
N PRO A 147 2.15 61.03 59.45
CA PRO A 147 1.40 62.22 59.84
C PRO A 147 0.85 62.17 61.27
N MET A 148 0.56 60.98 61.79
CA MET A 148 -0.03 60.80 63.12
C MET A 148 1.00 61.03 64.24
N PHE A 149 2.29 60.73 63.98
CA PHE A 149 3.39 60.95 64.92
C PHE A 149 3.60 62.43 65.31
N LYS A 150 3.03 63.36 64.55
CA LYS A 150 3.07 64.79 64.86
C LYS A 150 2.25 65.17 66.09
N SER A 151 1.28 64.35 66.49
CA SER A 151 0.33 64.70 67.56
C SER A 151 0.26 63.62 68.65
N PRO A 152 0.56 63.94 69.92
CA PRO A 152 0.52 62.96 71.01
C PRO A 152 -0.89 62.46 71.36
N GLU A 153 -1.94 63.20 70.97
CA GLU A 153 -3.34 62.78 71.14
C GLU A 153 -3.70 61.53 70.33
N MET A 154 -2.96 61.27 69.25
CA MET A 154 -3.19 60.12 68.36
C MET A 154 -2.50 58.84 68.83
N ALA A 155 -1.82 58.85 69.99
CA ALA A 155 -1.07 57.71 70.52
C ALA A 155 -1.86 56.39 70.54
N VAL A 156 -3.14 56.41 70.92
CA VAL A 156 -3.99 55.20 70.95
C VAL A 156 -4.23 54.62 69.54
N LYS A 157 -4.35 55.49 68.53
CA LYS A 157 -4.53 55.06 67.14
C LYS A 157 -3.22 54.56 66.55
N ILE A 158 -2.10 55.24 66.85
CA ILE A 158 -0.75 54.80 66.46
C ILE A 158 -0.47 53.40 67.01
N ASP A 159 -0.75 53.19 68.30
CA ASP A 159 -0.58 51.88 68.95
C ASP A 159 -1.43 50.79 68.27
N HIS A 160 -2.68 51.11 67.94
CA HIS A 160 -3.58 50.18 67.25
C HIS A 160 -3.06 49.79 65.86
N GLU A 161 -2.68 50.77 65.03
CA GLU A 161 -2.21 50.52 63.68
C GLU A 161 -0.85 49.79 63.66
N LEU A 162 0.09 50.17 64.54
CA LEU A 162 1.36 49.43 64.69
C LEU A 162 1.11 47.99 65.12
N SER A 163 0.17 47.76 66.05
CA SER A 163 -0.18 46.40 66.48
C SER A 163 -0.78 45.57 65.33
N ILE A 164 -1.52 46.19 64.41
CA ILE A 164 -2.02 45.52 63.20
C ILE A 164 -0.86 45.14 62.27
N LEU A 165 0.08 46.06 62.05
CA LEU A 165 1.26 45.81 61.21
C LEU A 165 2.12 44.67 61.76
N GLU A 166 2.44 44.69 63.05
CA GLU A 166 3.18 43.63 63.74
C GLU A 166 2.47 42.29 63.68
N GLN A 167 1.14 42.27 63.85
CA GLN A 167 0.36 41.04 63.70
C GLN A 167 0.38 40.50 62.28
N ASN A 168 0.35 41.38 61.28
CA ASN A 168 0.43 40.97 59.88
C ASN A 168 1.81 40.40 59.54
N GLU A 169 2.88 41.04 60.00
CA GLU A 169 4.25 40.53 59.83
C GLU A 169 4.45 39.18 60.55
N ALA A 170 3.99 39.07 61.81
CA ALA A 170 4.05 37.81 62.55
C ALA A 170 3.28 36.68 61.85
N ARG A 171 2.16 36.99 61.19
CA ARG A 171 1.43 36.00 60.37
C ARG A 171 2.25 35.60 59.14
N GLN A 172 2.87 36.54 58.44
CA GLN A 172 3.68 36.24 57.25
C GLN A 172 4.92 35.43 57.60
N LYS A 173 5.63 35.80 58.67
CA LYS A 173 6.76 35.00 59.20
C LYS A 173 6.33 33.57 59.53
N ARG A 174 5.18 33.37 60.20
CA ARG A 174 4.62 32.03 60.44
C ARG A 174 4.36 31.25 59.16
N THR A 175 3.86 31.91 58.11
CA THR A 175 3.66 31.28 56.80
C THR A 175 5.00 30.85 56.19
N ILE A 176 6.03 31.69 56.26
CA ILE A 176 7.39 31.37 55.80
C ILE A 176 7.92 30.15 56.55
N PHE A 177 7.86 30.14 57.88
CA PHE A 177 8.26 28.98 58.69
C PHE A 177 7.53 27.70 58.28
N ALA A 178 6.21 27.75 58.14
CA ALA A 178 5.42 26.59 57.73
C ALA A 178 5.80 26.11 56.32
N SER A 179 6.07 27.02 55.38
CA SER A 179 6.52 26.65 54.03
C SER A 179 7.94 26.08 54.00
N VAL A 180 8.84 26.55 54.87
CA VAL A 180 10.19 26.00 55.02
C VAL A 180 10.14 24.60 55.62
N GLU A 181 9.29 24.37 56.63
CA GLU A 181 9.06 23.02 57.19
C GLU A 181 8.54 22.06 56.10
N LEU A 182 7.58 22.49 55.29
CA LEU A 182 7.06 21.69 54.18
C LEU A 182 8.15 21.35 53.15
N LEU A 183 8.98 22.33 52.76
CA LEU A 183 10.08 22.10 51.82
C LEU A 183 11.14 21.14 52.40
N LYS A 184 11.37 21.19 53.72
CA LYS A 184 12.28 20.28 54.43
C LYS A 184 11.73 18.85 54.46
N GLU A 185 10.44 18.66 54.69
CA GLU A 185 9.77 17.35 54.57
C GLU A 185 9.88 16.78 53.14
N GLN A 186 9.86 17.65 52.13
CA GLN A 186 10.02 17.30 50.72
C GLN A 186 11.49 17.05 50.30
N GLY A 187 12.45 17.25 51.20
CA GLY A 187 13.87 16.95 50.98
C GLY A 187 14.74 18.12 50.46
N TYR A 188 14.23 19.35 50.48
CA TYR A 188 15.02 20.55 50.16
C TYR A 188 15.77 21.08 51.38
N ASP A 189 16.97 21.63 51.15
CA ASP A 189 17.69 22.43 52.14
C ASP A 189 17.16 23.88 52.09
N ALA A 190 16.36 24.27 53.08
CA ALA A 190 15.61 25.52 53.10
C ALA A 190 15.73 26.28 54.44
N GLU A 191 16.56 25.81 55.37
CA GLU A 191 16.64 26.37 56.73
C GLU A 191 17.20 27.80 56.74
N TYR A 192 18.05 28.14 55.77
CA TYR A 192 18.61 29.48 55.58
C TYR A 192 17.55 30.56 55.25
N ILE A 193 16.39 30.16 54.71
CA ILE A 193 15.35 31.09 54.24
C ILE A 193 14.72 31.86 55.42
N ILE A 194 14.74 31.27 56.61
CA ILE A 194 14.19 31.87 57.84
C ILE A 194 14.89 33.18 58.20
N ASP A 195 16.18 33.27 57.90
CA ASP A 195 17.02 34.42 58.25
C ASP A 195 17.00 35.53 57.18
N LEU A 196 16.37 35.28 56.03
CA LEU A 196 16.26 36.25 54.94
C LEU A 196 15.18 37.31 55.22
N PRO A 197 15.33 38.53 54.65
CA PRO A 197 14.24 39.49 54.59
C PRO A 197 12.97 38.86 54.00
N MET A 198 11.81 39.24 54.52
CA MET A 198 10.54 38.55 54.22
C MET A 198 10.22 38.44 52.72
N ILE A 199 10.55 39.45 51.91
CA ILE A 199 10.33 39.42 50.46
C ILE A 199 11.24 38.39 49.78
N GLU A 200 12.54 38.43 50.07
CA GLU A 200 13.53 37.49 49.52
C GLU A 200 13.22 36.05 49.95
N ALA A 201 12.80 35.87 51.22
CA ALA A 201 12.36 34.59 51.73
C ALA A 201 11.18 34.01 50.93
N LEU A 202 10.16 34.84 50.65
CA LEU A 202 8.99 34.42 49.87
C LEU A 202 9.34 34.12 48.40
N GLU A 203 10.24 34.89 47.80
CA GLU A 203 10.71 34.63 46.43
C GLU A 203 11.46 33.30 46.34
N GLU A 204 12.41 33.03 47.25
CA GLU A 204 13.12 31.75 47.33
C GLU A 204 12.15 30.57 47.54
N ILE A 205 11.18 30.72 48.46
CA ILE A 205 10.13 29.69 48.66
C ILE A 205 9.35 29.44 47.38
N ALA A 206 8.94 30.50 46.68
CA ALA A 206 8.18 30.39 45.44
C ALA A 206 8.98 29.66 44.35
N GLU A 207 10.28 29.93 44.23
CA GLU A 207 11.15 29.21 43.30
C GLU A 207 11.28 27.73 43.66
N LYS A 208 11.55 27.38 44.93
CA LYS A 208 11.63 25.97 45.36
C LYS A 208 10.31 25.24 45.14
N GLN A 209 9.18 25.88 45.44
CA GLN A 209 7.85 25.31 45.18
C GLN A 209 7.55 25.12 43.70
N ARG A 210 7.96 26.07 42.84
CA ARG A 210 7.87 25.92 41.37
C ARG A 210 8.64 24.69 40.92
N MET A 211 9.89 24.55 41.38
CA MET A 211 10.73 23.40 41.04
C MET A 211 10.11 22.10 41.52
N HIS A 212 9.60 22.05 42.76
CA HIS A 212 8.90 20.89 43.29
C HIS A 212 7.70 20.48 42.43
N THR A 213 6.92 21.47 41.96
CA THR A 213 5.77 21.23 41.08
C THR A 213 6.20 20.56 39.76
N GLU A 214 7.33 20.97 39.18
CA GLU A 214 7.89 20.33 37.98
C GLU A 214 8.34 18.89 38.25
N TYR A 215 8.95 18.61 39.42
CA TYR A 215 9.28 17.23 39.80
C TYR A 215 8.02 16.35 39.96
N GLU A 216 6.93 16.87 40.53
CA GLU A 216 5.69 16.09 40.64
C GLU A 216 5.02 15.90 39.27
N LEU A 217 5.10 16.89 38.37
CA LEU A 217 4.65 16.71 36.99
C LEU A 217 5.44 15.61 36.27
N LEU A 218 6.76 15.55 36.48
CA LEU A 218 7.61 14.48 35.95
C LEU A 218 7.20 13.11 36.51
N ARG A 219 6.91 13.02 37.81
CA ARG A 219 6.41 11.80 38.44
C ARG A 219 5.10 11.34 37.81
N LEU A 220 4.14 12.24 37.61
CA LEU A 220 2.89 11.94 36.94
C LEU A 220 3.13 11.48 35.49
N GLN A 221 4.07 12.09 34.78
CA GLN A 221 4.43 11.65 33.43
C GLN A 221 5.05 10.25 33.41
N ILE A 222 5.88 9.90 34.38
CA ILE A 222 6.44 8.55 34.50
C ILE A 222 5.31 7.53 34.72
N ILE A 223 4.37 7.84 35.62
CA ILE A 223 3.23 6.98 35.92
C ILE A 223 2.31 6.85 34.70
N ASP A 224 1.93 7.95 34.05
CA ASP A 224 0.98 7.92 32.95
C ASP A 224 1.57 7.33 31.67
N LYS A 225 2.86 7.57 31.40
CA LYS A 225 3.48 7.22 30.11
C LYS A 225 4.29 5.94 30.12
N LEU A 226 4.92 5.57 31.24
CA LEU A 226 5.86 4.44 31.30
C LEU A 226 5.30 3.24 32.06
N SER A 227 4.61 3.46 33.19
CA SER A 227 4.03 2.37 33.99
C SER A 227 3.03 1.49 33.21
N PRO A 228 2.22 1.98 32.25
CA PRO A 228 1.35 1.11 31.48
C PRO A 228 2.10 0.06 30.66
N PHE A 229 3.36 0.30 30.31
CA PHE A 229 4.18 -0.62 29.52
C PHE A 229 5.05 -1.53 30.39
N ASP A 230 5.79 -0.93 31.34
CA ASP A 230 6.67 -1.68 32.24
C ASP A 230 6.93 -0.89 33.54
N ASP A 231 6.52 -1.48 34.65
CA ASP A 231 6.75 -0.94 35.99
C ASP A 231 8.24 -0.79 36.31
N LYS A 232 9.12 -1.65 35.78
CA LYS A 232 10.57 -1.55 36.05
C LYS A 232 11.17 -0.31 35.42
N ILE A 233 10.77 -0.01 34.18
CA ILE A 233 11.21 1.21 33.49
C ILE A 233 10.72 2.43 34.29
N ALA A 234 9.45 2.43 34.71
CA ALA A 234 8.90 3.50 35.53
C ALA A 234 9.67 3.68 36.86
N GLU A 235 9.98 2.60 37.57
CA GLU A 235 10.76 2.63 38.81
C GLU A 235 12.16 3.22 38.62
N ASP A 236 12.84 2.89 37.54
CA ASP A 236 14.18 3.40 37.27
C ASP A 236 14.17 4.90 36.94
N TYR A 237 13.17 5.38 36.20
CA TYR A 237 12.98 6.82 35.98
C TYR A 237 12.56 7.55 37.26
N GLU A 238 11.80 6.91 38.14
CA GLU A 238 11.45 7.49 39.45
C GLU A 238 12.67 7.61 40.37
N LYS A 239 13.57 6.61 40.37
CA LYS A 239 14.87 6.71 41.08
C LYS A 239 15.73 7.84 40.52
N HIS A 240 15.79 7.99 39.20
CA HIS A 240 16.51 9.11 38.57
C HIS A 240 15.91 10.46 38.97
N ARG A 241 14.58 10.59 38.99
CA ARG A 241 13.89 11.80 39.44
C ARG A 241 14.24 12.15 40.89
N LEU A 242 14.17 11.17 41.79
CA LEU A 242 14.49 11.36 43.22
C LEU A 242 15.94 11.79 43.43
N ALA A 243 16.88 11.28 42.62
CA ALA A 243 18.30 11.67 42.70
C ALA A 243 18.56 13.13 42.29
N LEU A 244 17.66 13.74 41.51
CA LEU A 244 17.77 15.11 41.04
C LEU A 244 17.24 16.15 42.04
N ILE A 245 16.39 15.74 43.00
CA ILE A 245 15.80 16.65 44.00
C ILE A 245 16.91 17.36 44.80
N GLY A 246 16.85 18.70 44.81
CA GLY A 246 17.75 19.56 45.58
C GLY A 246 19.16 19.76 45.00
N ARG A 247 19.50 19.11 43.88
CA ARG A 247 20.84 19.19 43.26
C ARG A 247 20.84 19.61 41.80
N SER A 248 19.70 19.54 41.12
CA SER A 248 19.64 19.73 39.67
C SER A 248 19.16 21.12 39.27
N THR A 249 19.50 21.49 38.04
CA THR A 249 19.05 22.72 37.38
C THR A 249 17.76 22.48 36.59
N GLU A 250 17.09 23.54 36.15
CA GLU A 250 15.91 23.43 35.27
C GLU A 250 16.21 22.68 33.96
N GLN A 251 17.44 22.80 33.45
CA GLN A 251 17.85 22.12 32.22
C GLN A 251 17.84 20.59 32.39
N ASP A 252 18.30 20.09 33.55
CA ASP A 252 18.29 18.66 33.85
C ASP A 252 16.85 18.08 33.88
N LEU A 253 15.88 18.87 34.34
CA LEU A 253 14.46 18.48 34.34
C LEU A 253 13.88 18.43 32.92
N ILE A 254 14.22 19.41 32.09
CA ILE A 254 13.82 19.45 30.67
C ILE A 254 14.43 18.26 29.93
N GLU A 255 15.70 17.93 30.20
CA GLU A 255 16.34 16.75 29.65
C GLU A 255 15.65 15.46 30.08
N LEU A 256 15.34 15.29 31.37
CA LEU A 256 14.62 14.10 31.86
C LEU A 256 13.24 13.99 31.20
N LYS A 257 12.50 15.11 31.12
CA LYS A 257 11.19 15.19 30.46
C LYS A 257 11.24 14.76 29.00
N SER A 258 12.25 15.24 28.27
CA SER A 258 12.44 14.89 26.86
C SER A 258 12.79 13.41 26.70
N LYS A 259 13.64 12.84 27.57
CA LYS A 259 13.97 11.41 27.59
C LYS A 259 12.72 10.55 27.84
N ILE A 260 11.93 10.88 28.88
CA ILE A 260 10.66 10.20 29.19
C ILE A 260 9.72 10.24 27.99
N SER A 261 9.59 11.40 27.34
CA SER A 261 8.71 11.55 26.18
C SER A 261 9.22 10.72 24.99
N SER A 262 10.52 10.76 24.69
CA SER A 262 11.09 9.97 23.59
C SER A 262 10.92 8.46 23.76
N ILE A 263 11.04 7.96 24.99
CA ILE A 263 10.86 6.53 25.28
C ILE A 263 9.39 6.15 25.22
N SER A 264 8.52 6.99 25.75
CA SER A 264 7.07 6.80 25.63
C SER A 264 6.65 6.75 24.16
N ASP A 265 7.14 7.66 23.33
CA ASP A 265 6.84 7.71 21.90
C ASP A 265 7.35 6.44 21.18
N ASP A 266 8.56 5.96 21.50
CA ASP A 266 9.10 4.69 20.98
C ASP A 266 8.22 3.48 21.35
N LEU A 267 7.81 3.38 22.63
CA LEU A 267 6.95 2.29 23.10
C LEU A 267 5.57 2.33 22.44
N HIS A 268 4.98 3.51 22.27
CA HIS A 268 3.71 3.67 21.56
C HIS A 268 3.83 3.32 20.07
N GLN A 269 4.93 3.72 19.42
CA GLN A 269 5.17 3.39 18.03
C GLN A 269 5.30 1.87 17.84
N ARG A 270 6.09 1.21 18.68
CA ARG A 270 6.25 -0.25 18.67
C ARG A 270 4.93 -0.97 18.93
N LEU A 271 4.12 -0.48 19.87
CA LEU A 271 2.77 -1.01 20.10
C LEU A 271 1.87 -0.89 18.88
N SER A 272 1.95 0.24 18.16
CA SER A 272 1.22 0.41 16.89
C SER A 272 1.70 -0.60 15.86
N ASP A 273 3.01 -0.73 15.68
CA ASP A 273 3.60 -1.63 14.68
C ASP A 273 3.20 -3.09 14.92
N VAL A 274 3.23 -3.56 16.17
CA VAL A 274 2.80 -4.92 16.52
C VAL A 274 1.30 -5.12 16.27
N ASN A 275 0.47 -4.14 16.63
CA ASN A 275 -0.98 -4.21 16.38
C ASN A 275 -1.30 -4.21 14.88
N ASP A 276 -0.59 -3.41 14.07
CA ASP A 276 -0.75 -3.37 12.62
C ASP A 276 -0.37 -4.71 11.98
N GLN A 277 0.70 -5.36 12.45
CA GLN A 277 1.08 -6.69 11.97
C GLN A 277 0.03 -7.76 12.29
N ILE A 278 -0.52 -7.75 13.51
CA ILE A 278 -1.58 -8.69 13.88
C ILE A 278 -2.85 -8.42 13.09
N PHE A 279 -3.20 -7.16 12.88
CA PHE A 279 -4.34 -6.80 12.03
C PHE A 279 -4.14 -7.33 10.60
N ALA A 280 -2.95 -7.16 10.02
CA ALA A 280 -2.62 -7.71 8.71
C ALA A 280 -2.70 -9.25 8.66
N TRP A 281 -2.38 -9.94 9.76
CA TRP A 281 -2.57 -11.39 9.87
C TRP A 281 -4.05 -11.78 9.95
N ARG A 282 -4.87 -11.01 10.69
CA ARG A 282 -6.33 -11.20 10.75
C ARG A 282 -6.99 -10.99 9.39
N GLU A 283 -6.59 -9.96 8.63
CA GLU A 283 -7.08 -9.74 7.26
C GLU A 283 -6.77 -10.91 6.31
N LYS A 284 -5.64 -11.60 6.52
CA LYS A 284 -5.27 -12.80 5.77
C LYS A 284 -6.05 -14.05 6.19
N GLY A 285 -6.89 -13.94 7.23
CA GLY A 285 -7.79 -14.99 7.71
C GLY A 285 -7.26 -15.80 8.90
N ILE A 286 -6.31 -15.26 9.68
CA ILE A 286 -5.82 -15.89 10.92
C ILE A 286 -6.70 -15.49 12.09
N ILE A 287 -7.06 -16.46 12.91
CA ILE A 287 -7.92 -16.29 14.06
C ILE A 287 -7.04 -16.38 15.32
N PHE A 288 -7.01 -15.30 16.09
CA PHE A 288 -6.39 -15.28 17.41
C PHE A 288 -7.46 -15.48 18.48
N SER A 289 -7.09 -16.09 19.61
CA SER A 289 -8.02 -16.41 20.71
C SER A 289 -8.65 -15.19 21.36
N HIS A 290 -8.07 -14.01 21.17
CA HIS A 290 -8.53 -12.75 21.71
C HIS A 290 -8.72 -11.74 20.56
N ASP A 291 -9.92 -11.17 20.46
CA ASP A 291 -10.26 -10.12 19.48
C ASP A 291 -9.71 -8.74 19.87
N GLU A 292 -9.25 -8.57 21.11
CA GLU A 292 -8.76 -7.28 21.61
C GLU A 292 -7.44 -6.87 20.94
N VAL A 293 -7.28 -5.55 20.82
CA VAL A 293 -6.02 -4.89 20.45
C VAL A 293 -5.03 -5.15 21.58
N ILE A 294 -3.75 -5.40 21.25
CA ILE A 294 -2.71 -5.60 22.26
C ILE A 294 -2.65 -4.37 23.16
N ARG A 295 -2.64 -4.64 24.46
CA ARG A 295 -2.54 -3.62 25.49
C ARG A 295 -1.06 -3.27 25.77
N PRO A 296 -0.76 -2.05 26.25
CA PRO A 296 0.60 -1.62 26.54
C PRO A 296 1.41 -2.58 27.44
N ASP A 297 0.77 -3.23 28.40
CA ASP A 297 1.36 -4.16 29.38
C ASP A 297 1.80 -5.49 28.75
N GLU A 298 1.21 -5.85 27.62
CA GLU A 298 1.50 -7.09 26.91
C GLU A 298 2.57 -6.91 25.83
N LEU A 299 2.92 -5.67 25.47
CA LEU A 299 3.80 -5.33 24.33
C LEU A 299 5.08 -6.18 24.30
N MET A 300 5.82 -6.21 25.42
CA MET A 300 7.12 -6.89 25.50
C MET A 300 6.99 -8.41 25.32
N GLN A 301 5.89 -8.99 25.81
CA GLN A 301 5.62 -10.42 25.67
C GLN A 301 5.34 -10.76 24.21
N TRP A 302 4.54 -9.92 23.54
CA TRP A 302 4.25 -10.06 22.13
C TRP A 302 5.49 -9.89 21.27
N GLU A 303 6.29 -8.85 21.48
CA GLU A 303 7.53 -8.62 20.70
C GLU A 303 8.52 -9.78 20.82
N THR A 304 8.63 -10.39 22.01
CA THR A 304 9.51 -11.55 22.22
C THR A 304 9.04 -12.76 21.40
N ASN A 305 7.72 -12.96 21.31
CA ASN A 305 7.10 -14.11 20.64
C ASN A 305 6.80 -13.87 19.16
N LEU A 306 6.82 -12.61 18.71
CA LEU A 306 6.49 -12.17 17.35
C LEU A 306 7.25 -12.94 16.26
N PRO A 307 8.58 -13.13 16.32
CA PRO A 307 9.29 -13.85 15.25
C PRO A 307 8.87 -15.33 15.15
N GLU A 308 8.57 -15.97 16.28
CA GLU A 308 8.06 -17.35 16.29
C GLU A 308 6.64 -17.41 15.73
N LEU A 309 5.80 -16.45 16.10
CA LEU A 309 4.45 -16.30 15.58
C LEU A 309 4.46 -16.04 14.07
N GLU A 310 5.31 -15.15 13.57
CA GLU A 310 5.44 -14.85 12.13
C GLU A 310 5.82 -16.10 11.32
N ASN A 311 6.72 -16.93 11.84
CA ASN A 311 7.07 -18.21 11.24
C ASN A 311 5.88 -19.19 11.23
N SER A 312 5.14 -19.27 12.34
CA SER A 312 3.95 -20.14 12.42
C SER A 312 2.84 -19.68 11.48
N VAL A 313 2.61 -18.37 11.41
CA VAL A 313 1.63 -17.69 10.55
C VAL A 313 1.96 -17.90 9.08
N SER A 314 3.21 -17.68 8.68
CA SER A 314 3.64 -17.88 7.30
C SER A 314 3.53 -19.35 6.88
N LYS A 315 3.90 -20.30 7.75
CA LYS A 315 3.69 -21.73 7.54
C LYS A 315 2.20 -22.03 7.32
N HIS A 316 1.32 -21.55 8.21
CA HIS A 316 -0.13 -21.80 8.12
C HIS A 316 -0.73 -21.21 6.84
N LEU A 317 -0.44 -19.94 6.53
CA LEU A 317 -0.96 -19.26 5.34
C LEU A 317 -0.54 -19.95 4.03
N HIS A 318 0.69 -20.44 3.96
CA HIS A 318 1.17 -21.20 2.80
C HIS A 318 0.36 -22.48 2.56
N TRP A 319 0.06 -23.23 3.62
CA TRP A 319 -0.78 -24.43 3.53
C TRP A 319 -2.24 -24.09 3.27
N LEU A 320 -2.73 -22.99 3.81
CA LEU A 320 -4.08 -22.49 3.58
C LEU A 320 -4.29 -22.11 2.11
N GLU A 321 -3.32 -21.44 1.48
CA GLU A 321 -3.38 -21.13 0.04
C GLU A 321 -3.41 -22.41 -0.81
N ARG A 322 -2.60 -23.42 -0.45
CA ARG A 322 -2.62 -24.73 -1.12
C ARG A 322 -3.95 -25.45 -0.95
N TYR A 323 -4.51 -25.45 0.26
CA TYR A 323 -5.80 -26.03 0.56
C TYR A 323 -6.90 -25.38 -0.29
N ARG A 324 -6.96 -24.04 -0.35
CA ARG A 324 -7.94 -23.31 -1.18
C ARG A 324 -7.92 -23.74 -2.64
N LYS A 325 -6.73 -23.90 -3.24
CA LYS A 325 -6.57 -24.39 -4.62
C LYS A 325 -7.04 -25.83 -4.81
N LEU A 326 -6.85 -26.69 -3.81
CA LEU A 326 -7.24 -28.11 -3.89
C LEU A 326 -8.74 -28.31 -3.67
N VAL A 327 -9.37 -27.52 -2.81
CA VAL A 327 -10.84 -27.57 -2.60
C VAL A 327 -11.60 -27.18 -3.85
N GLU A 328 -11.08 -26.27 -4.68
CA GLU A 328 -11.67 -25.97 -5.99
C GLU A 328 -11.74 -27.21 -6.91
N ILE A 329 -10.78 -28.14 -6.78
CA ILE A 329 -10.73 -29.41 -7.53
C ILE A 329 -11.56 -30.51 -6.83
N TRP A 330 -11.57 -30.51 -5.49
CA TRP A 330 -12.21 -31.52 -4.64
C TRP A 330 -13.26 -30.90 -3.70
N PRO A 331 -14.40 -30.40 -4.21
CA PRO A 331 -15.40 -29.70 -3.41
C PRO A 331 -16.12 -30.60 -2.38
N ASP A 332 -16.06 -31.92 -2.58
CA ASP A 332 -16.69 -32.91 -1.70
C ASP A 332 -15.92 -33.12 -0.38
N GLU A 333 -14.65 -32.70 -0.33
CA GLU A 333 -13.71 -32.95 0.77
C GLU A 333 -13.47 -31.67 1.56
N ASN A 334 -14.40 -31.35 2.46
CA ASN A 334 -14.40 -30.11 3.25
C ASN A 334 -13.79 -30.22 4.65
N GLU A 335 -13.13 -31.33 4.98
CA GLU A 335 -12.62 -31.57 6.34
C GLU A 335 -11.63 -30.49 6.82
N GLY A 336 -10.87 -29.90 5.90
CA GLY A 336 -9.92 -28.83 6.21
C GLY A 336 -10.54 -27.48 6.55
N HIS A 337 -11.87 -27.30 6.35
CA HIS A 337 -12.54 -26.05 6.72
C HIS A 337 -12.48 -25.75 8.22
N ASN A 338 -12.45 -26.78 9.07
CA ASN A 338 -12.42 -26.61 10.52
C ASN A 338 -11.07 -26.07 11.03
N TYR A 339 -10.02 -26.18 10.23
CA TYR A 339 -8.65 -25.76 10.58
C TYR A 339 -8.28 -24.39 10.00
N LEU A 340 -9.22 -23.73 9.31
CA LEU A 340 -8.99 -22.42 8.70
C LEU A 340 -8.71 -21.37 9.78
N GLY A 341 -7.56 -20.70 9.65
CA GLY A 341 -7.17 -19.58 10.50
C GLY A 341 -6.63 -19.93 11.89
N TYR A 342 -6.86 -21.14 12.40
CA TYR A 342 -6.36 -21.57 13.71
C TYR A 342 -4.92 -22.10 13.61
N LEU A 343 -3.96 -21.35 14.18
CA LEU A 343 -2.54 -21.72 14.16
C LEU A 343 -2.23 -23.04 14.89
N GLU A 344 -3.00 -23.38 15.93
CA GLU A 344 -2.82 -24.64 16.67
C GLU A 344 -3.06 -25.88 15.80
N ASN A 345 -3.93 -25.77 14.79
CA ASN A 345 -4.33 -26.88 13.93
C ASN A 345 -3.57 -26.87 12.59
N THR A 346 -2.40 -26.23 12.54
CA THR A 346 -1.60 -26.15 11.31
C THR A 346 -1.20 -27.55 10.82
N ASP A 347 -0.84 -28.46 11.73
CA ASP A 347 -0.40 -29.81 11.35
C ASP A 347 -1.57 -30.67 10.85
N ASP A 348 -2.77 -30.53 11.42
CA ASP A 348 -3.98 -31.21 10.90
C ASP A 348 -4.35 -30.71 9.49
N LEU A 349 -4.20 -29.40 9.23
CA LEU A 349 -4.38 -28.82 7.90
C LEU A 349 -3.39 -29.42 6.90
N ILE A 350 -2.13 -29.62 7.32
CA ILE A 350 -1.09 -30.23 6.48
C ILE A 350 -1.50 -31.65 6.10
N ASP A 351 -1.93 -32.46 7.06
CA ASP A 351 -2.35 -33.84 6.80
C ASP A 351 -3.51 -33.90 5.80
N VAL A 352 -4.51 -33.01 5.93
CA VAL A 352 -5.62 -32.92 4.96
C VAL A 352 -5.12 -32.53 3.57
N VAL A 353 -4.25 -31.52 3.47
CA VAL A 353 -3.68 -31.08 2.19
C VAL A 353 -2.84 -32.19 1.56
N GLU A 354 -2.02 -32.90 2.32
CA GLU A 354 -1.20 -34.01 1.83
C GLU A 354 -2.07 -35.16 1.32
N ASN A 355 -3.16 -35.48 2.02
CA ASN A 355 -4.13 -36.48 1.58
C ASN A 355 -4.81 -36.07 0.26
N LEU A 356 -5.21 -34.80 0.11
CA LEU A 356 -5.79 -34.28 -1.13
C LEU A 356 -4.78 -34.30 -2.28
N LEU A 357 -3.53 -33.93 -2.02
CA LEU A 357 -2.43 -34.04 -3.00
C LEU A 357 -2.19 -35.49 -3.42
N GLN A 358 -2.26 -36.43 -2.49
CA GLN A 358 -2.13 -37.85 -2.79
C GLN A 358 -3.28 -38.35 -3.67
N LYS A 359 -4.53 -37.98 -3.35
CA LYS A 359 -5.71 -38.29 -4.19
C LYS A 359 -5.54 -37.71 -5.60
N SER A 360 -5.12 -36.44 -5.69
CA SER A 360 -4.84 -35.76 -6.96
C SER A 360 -3.79 -36.49 -7.79
N ARG A 361 -2.68 -36.91 -7.15
CA ARG A 361 -1.61 -37.68 -7.82
C ARG A 361 -2.08 -39.07 -8.23
N GLN A 362 -2.94 -39.73 -7.45
CA GLN A 362 -3.53 -41.01 -7.83
C GLN A 362 -4.41 -40.86 -9.08
N SER A 363 -5.26 -39.84 -9.14
CA SER A 363 -6.08 -39.54 -10.33
C SER A 363 -5.23 -39.22 -11.56
N GLU A 364 -4.13 -38.47 -11.39
CA GLU A 364 -3.16 -38.21 -12.46
C GLU A 364 -2.54 -39.51 -13.00
N LEU A 365 -2.01 -40.36 -12.10
CA LEU A 365 -1.38 -41.63 -12.49
C LEU A 365 -2.37 -42.59 -13.15
N GLU A 366 -3.60 -42.68 -12.63
CA GLU A 366 -4.65 -43.51 -13.22
C GLU A 366 -5.01 -43.01 -14.63
N SER A 367 -5.18 -41.70 -14.80
CA SER A 367 -5.45 -41.08 -16.11
C SER A 367 -4.34 -41.36 -17.12
N LEU A 368 -3.08 -41.17 -16.72
CA LEU A 368 -1.92 -41.45 -17.57
C LEU A 368 -1.83 -42.93 -17.94
N SER A 369 -2.14 -43.84 -17.01
CA SER A 369 -2.12 -45.29 -17.29
C SER A 369 -3.16 -45.71 -18.34
N ILE A 370 -4.34 -45.08 -18.32
CA ILE A 370 -5.39 -45.33 -19.31
C ILE A 370 -4.93 -44.79 -20.67
N ILE A 371 -4.41 -43.56 -20.72
CA ILE A 371 -3.89 -42.96 -21.94
C ILE A 371 -2.76 -43.80 -22.54
N GLU A 372 -1.77 -44.20 -21.73
CA GLU A 372 -0.64 -45.01 -22.18
C GLU A 372 -1.12 -46.34 -22.79
N ARG A 373 -2.12 -46.99 -22.17
CA ARG A 373 -2.72 -48.22 -22.72
C ARG A 373 -3.29 -48.00 -24.12
N PHE A 374 -4.02 -46.93 -24.36
CA PHE A 374 -4.64 -46.66 -25.67
C PHE A 374 -3.66 -46.09 -26.70
N GLN A 375 -2.64 -45.35 -26.26
CA GLN A 375 -1.51 -44.95 -27.11
C GLN A 375 -0.73 -46.17 -27.61
N ASN A 376 -0.50 -47.17 -26.75
CA ASN A 376 0.11 -48.45 -27.15
C ASN A 376 -0.74 -49.23 -28.16
N LEU A 377 -2.06 -49.07 -28.15
CA LEU A 377 -2.99 -49.63 -29.15
C LEU A 377 -3.04 -48.80 -30.45
N GLY A 378 -2.29 -47.69 -30.52
CA GLY A 378 -2.08 -46.90 -31.73
C GLY A 378 -2.97 -45.67 -31.88
N LEU A 379 -3.67 -45.24 -30.83
CA LEU A 379 -4.41 -43.97 -30.79
C LEU A 379 -3.50 -42.81 -30.39
N VAL A 380 -3.75 -41.60 -30.93
CA VAL A 380 -3.04 -40.38 -30.53
C VAL A 380 -3.92 -39.61 -29.53
N LEU A 381 -3.45 -39.44 -28.29
CA LEU A 381 -4.23 -38.88 -27.17
C LEU A 381 -3.55 -37.69 -26.48
N ASP A 382 -2.61 -37.02 -27.16
CA ASP A 382 -1.72 -36.02 -26.56
C ASP A 382 -2.46 -34.79 -25.98
N GLY A 383 -3.71 -34.54 -26.43
CA GLY A 383 -4.56 -33.44 -25.93
C GLY A 383 -4.98 -33.56 -24.47
N TYR A 384 -5.04 -34.77 -23.90
CA TYR A 384 -5.49 -34.98 -22.52
C TYR A 384 -4.42 -34.66 -21.47
N GLN A 385 -3.14 -34.53 -21.86
CA GLN A 385 -2.04 -34.23 -20.94
C GLN A 385 -2.23 -32.88 -20.23
N THR A 386 -2.73 -31.87 -20.95
CA THR A 386 -2.98 -30.52 -20.41
C THR A 386 -4.20 -30.50 -19.49
N LEU A 387 -5.23 -31.30 -19.82
CA LEU A 387 -6.42 -31.46 -18.97
C LEU A 387 -6.04 -32.11 -17.63
N ILE A 388 -5.19 -33.14 -17.66
CA ILE A 388 -4.69 -33.83 -16.45
C ILE A 388 -3.88 -32.87 -15.56
N GLN A 389 -3.00 -32.06 -16.15
CA GLN A 389 -2.17 -31.10 -15.41
C GLN A 389 -3.02 -30.03 -14.71
N ASN A 390 -4.11 -29.60 -15.35
CA ASN A 390 -4.97 -28.55 -14.80
C ASN A 390 -5.94 -29.11 -13.76
N ASN A 391 -6.66 -30.18 -14.07
CA ASN A 391 -7.71 -30.76 -13.22
C ASN A 391 -7.73 -32.29 -13.34
N PRO A 392 -6.97 -33.01 -12.51
CA PRO A 392 -6.83 -34.46 -12.64
C PRO A 392 -8.11 -35.22 -12.34
N LYS A 393 -9.01 -34.69 -11.50
CA LYS A 393 -10.31 -35.31 -11.19
C LYS A 393 -11.24 -35.27 -12.42
N ILE A 394 -11.47 -34.08 -12.96
CA ILE A 394 -12.33 -33.88 -14.15
C ILE A 394 -11.75 -34.64 -15.35
N ALA A 395 -10.43 -34.56 -15.54
CA ALA A 395 -9.76 -35.29 -16.60
C ALA A 395 -9.98 -36.81 -16.47
N LEU A 396 -9.83 -37.38 -15.26
CA LEU A 396 -10.08 -38.80 -15.03
C LEU A 396 -11.52 -39.18 -15.39
N ASP A 397 -12.51 -38.37 -15.00
CA ASP A 397 -13.93 -38.65 -15.28
C ASP A 397 -14.23 -38.58 -16.78
N GLU A 398 -13.69 -37.58 -17.50
CA GLU A 398 -13.80 -37.47 -18.95
C GLU A 398 -13.10 -38.63 -19.68
N ILE A 399 -11.92 -39.02 -19.21
CA ILE A 399 -11.15 -40.17 -19.74
C ILE A 399 -11.95 -41.47 -19.55
N LYS A 400 -12.56 -41.68 -18.38
CA LYS A 400 -13.40 -42.86 -18.12
C LYS A 400 -14.64 -42.90 -19.00
N GLN A 401 -15.27 -41.76 -19.27
CA GLN A 401 -16.43 -41.68 -20.16
C GLN A 401 -16.05 -41.93 -21.63
N SER A 402 -14.91 -41.40 -22.07
CA SER A 402 -14.43 -41.56 -23.45
C SER A 402 -13.79 -42.93 -23.72
N GLN A 403 -13.44 -43.69 -22.69
CA GLN A 403 -12.83 -45.01 -22.79
C GLN A 403 -13.63 -45.99 -23.68
N ASP A 404 -14.95 -46.00 -23.58
CA ASP A 404 -15.80 -46.88 -24.39
C ASP A 404 -15.70 -46.54 -25.88
N LEU A 405 -15.66 -45.25 -26.22
CA LEU A 405 -15.49 -44.78 -27.59
C LEU A 405 -14.10 -45.12 -28.12
N TRP A 406 -13.05 -44.97 -27.30
CA TRP A 406 -11.69 -45.36 -27.68
C TRP A 406 -11.58 -46.86 -27.94
N GLN A 407 -12.21 -47.69 -27.10
CA GLN A 407 -12.24 -49.13 -27.32
C GLN A 407 -12.95 -49.48 -28.64
N GLN A 408 -14.09 -48.85 -28.95
CA GLN A 408 -14.78 -49.06 -30.23
C GLN A 408 -13.92 -48.63 -31.43
N ARG A 409 -13.17 -47.54 -31.31
CA ARG A 409 -12.21 -47.09 -32.36
C ARG A 409 -11.12 -48.14 -32.57
N VAL A 410 -10.52 -48.66 -31.50
CA VAL A 410 -9.50 -49.72 -31.57
C VAL A 410 -10.08 -50.97 -32.24
N ASP A 411 -11.26 -51.42 -31.82
CA ASP A 411 -11.93 -52.59 -32.40
C ASP A 411 -12.20 -52.40 -33.91
N CYS A 412 -12.55 -51.19 -34.34
CA CYS A 412 -12.74 -50.87 -35.76
C CYS A 412 -11.41 -50.86 -36.52
N ILE A 413 -10.34 -50.33 -35.91
CA ILE A 413 -8.98 -50.37 -36.50
C ILE A 413 -8.52 -51.81 -36.67
N GLU A 414 -8.67 -52.67 -35.66
CA GLU A 414 -8.31 -54.09 -35.75
C GLU A 414 -9.07 -54.79 -36.89
N LYS A 415 -10.40 -54.62 -36.95
CA LYS A 415 -11.24 -55.18 -38.03
C LYS A 415 -10.88 -54.65 -39.42
N LEU A 416 -10.45 -53.39 -39.53
CA LEU A 416 -10.00 -52.80 -40.78
C LEU A 416 -8.62 -53.32 -41.21
N LEU A 417 -7.74 -53.67 -40.26
CA LEU A 417 -6.43 -54.27 -40.54
C LEU A 417 -6.54 -55.75 -40.91
N ASP A 418 -7.51 -56.49 -40.35
CA ASP A 418 -7.78 -57.91 -40.69
C ASP A 418 -8.39 -58.10 -42.08
N ILE A 419 -8.94 -57.03 -42.63
CA ILE A 419 -9.56 -57.03 -43.93
C ILE A 419 -8.49 -57.21 -45.04
N ASP A 420 -8.73 -58.13 -45.98
CA ASP A 420 -7.87 -58.30 -47.15
C ASP A 420 -7.98 -57.11 -48.13
N THR A 421 -6.90 -56.35 -48.29
CA THR A 421 -6.76 -55.19 -49.19
C THR A 421 -6.01 -55.47 -50.48
N SER A 422 -5.50 -56.68 -50.72
CA SER A 422 -4.57 -56.93 -51.83
C SER A 422 -5.21 -56.80 -53.22
N PHE A 423 -6.53 -56.93 -53.33
CA PHE A 423 -7.25 -56.76 -54.60
C PHE A 423 -7.66 -55.30 -54.85
N GLU A 424 -8.31 -54.65 -53.87
CA GLU A 424 -8.82 -53.27 -53.99
C GLU A 424 -9.05 -52.63 -52.61
N GLY A 425 -8.88 -51.31 -52.50
CA GLY A 425 -9.35 -50.51 -51.36
C GLY A 425 -8.32 -50.20 -50.27
N GLU A 426 -7.04 -50.54 -50.47
CA GLU A 426 -5.95 -50.26 -49.52
C GLU A 426 -5.90 -48.77 -49.10
N GLN A 427 -5.98 -47.85 -50.06
CA GLN A 427 -5.95 -46.41 -49.80
C GLN A 427 -7.16 -45.90 -49.00
N ILE A 428 -8.32 -46.53 -49.16
CA ILE A 428 -9.55 -46.11 -48.48
C ILE A 428 -9.48 -46.59 -47.02
N ILE A 429 -9.03 -47.82 -46.80
CA ILE A 429 -8.86 -48.40 -45.48
C ILE A 429 -7.74 -47.70 -44.71
N SER A 430 -6.60 -47.42 -45.33
CA SER A 430 -5.49 -46.70 -44.67
C SER A 430 -5.91 -45.28 -44.25
N LYS A 431 -6.59 -44.53 -45.12
CA LYS A 431 -7.16 -43.22 -44.76
C LYS A 431 -8.15 -43.32 -43.60
N ARG A 432 -9.00 -44.35 -43.58
CA ARG A 432 -9.98 -44.56 -42.51
C ARG A 432 -9.32 -44.94 -41.19
N VAL A 433 -8.26 -45.75 -41.22
CA VAL A 433 -7.44 -46.08 -40.04
C VAL A 433 -6.73 -44.83 -39.51
N SER A 434 -6.12 -44.01 -40.38
CA SER A 434 -5.52 -42.73 -39.96
C SER A 434 -6.55 -41.81 -39.31
N LEU A 435 -7.75 -41.69 -39.91
CA LEU A 435 -8.85 -40.91 -39.34
C LEU A 435 -9.26 -41.40 -37.95
N LEU A 436 -9.36 -42.71 -37.76
CA LEU A 436 -9.67 -43.31 -36.46
C LEU A 436 -8.54 -43.18 -35.43
N ARG A 437 -7.28 -42.94 -35.85
CA ARG A 437 -6.12 -42.79 -34.96
C ARG A 437 -5.88 -41.35 -34.50
N GLU A 438 -5.99 -40.40 -35.43
CA GLU A 438 -5.57 -39.01 -35.21
C GLU A 438 -6.71 -38.07 -34.80
N ILE A 439 -7.94 -38.32 -35.26
CA ILE A 439 -9.09 -37.45 -35.00
C ILE A 439 -9.94 -38.07 -33.89
N ASP A 440 -10.50 -37.24 -33.01
CA ASP A 440 -11.58 -37.65 -32.10
C ASP A 440 -12.82 -38.04 -32.92
N ALA A 441 -12.79 -39.29 -33.38
CA ALA A 441 -13.85 -39.88 -34.16
C ALA A 441 -15.07 -40.07 -33.27
N GLY A 442 -16.05 -39.19 -33.46
CA GLY A 442 -17.35 -39.30 -32.79
C GLY A 442 -18.11 -40.59 -33.16
N PRO A 443 -19.21 -40.88 -32.47
CA PRO A 443 -19.97 -42.11 -32.65
C PRO A 443 -20.45 -42.30 -34.09
N ASP A 444 -20.82 -41.23 -34.80
CA ASP A 444 -21.27 -41.28 -36.19
C ASP A 444 -20.20 -41.84 -37.14
N ILE A 445 -18.94 -41.45 -36.93
CA ILE A 445 -17.81 -41.93 -37.74
C ILE A 445 -17.59 -43.41 -37.45
N ILE A 446 -17.67 -43.82 -36.19
CA ILE A 446 -17.54 -45.22 -35.79
C ILE A 446 -18.65 -46.06 -36.43
N GLU A 447 -19.90 -45.63 -36.36
CA GLU A 447 -21.03 -46.34 -36.97
C GLU A 447 -20.87 -46.47 -38.49
N ASP A 448 -20.47 -45.39 -39.17
CA ASP A 448 -20.17 -45.43 -40.60
C ASP A 448 -18.96 -46.34 -40.93
N THR A 449 -17.93 -46.39 -40.06
CA THR A 449 -16.84 -47.36 -40.23
C THR A 449 -17.32 -48.80 -40.11
N ILE A 450 -18.22 -49.08 -39.16
CA ILE A 450 -18.78 -50.43 -38.96
C ILE A 450 -19.56 -50.85 -40.20
N LEU A 451 -20.42 -49.97 -40.73
CA LEU A 451 -21.16 -50.23 -41.97
C LEU A 451 -20.22 -50.44 -43.17
N MET A 452 -19.16 -49.64 -43.27
CA MET A 452 -18.12 -49.81 -44.30
C MET A 452 -17.41 -51.17 -44.17
N ILE A 453 -17.03 -51.57 -42.95
CA ILE A 453 -16.41 -52.88 -42.67
C ILE A 453 -17.37 -54.01 -43.09
N GLU A 454 -18.64 -53.95 -42.70
CA GLU A 454 -19.63 -54.98 -43.07
C GLU A 454 -19.82 -55.08 -44.58
N ASN A 455 -20.02 -53.95 -45.26
CA ASN A 455 -20.24 -53.91 -46.71
C ASN A 455 -19.03 -54.45 -47.48
N SER A 456 -17.84 -54.07 -47.03
CA SER A 456 -16.59 -54.46 -47.66
C SER A 456 -16.24 -55.93 -47.38
N SER A 457 -16.53 -56.44 -46.17
CA SER A 457 -16.46 -57.86 -45.83
C SER A 457 -17.45 -58.69 -46.65
N ARG A 458 -18.72 -58.25 -46.79
CA ARG A 458 -19.73 -58.92 -47.63
C ARG A 458 -19.34 -58.93 -49.11
N ARG A 459 -18.78 -57.83 -49.64
CA ARG A 459 -18.29 -57.77 -51.03
C ARG A 459 -17.15 -58.76 -51.24
N ARG A 460 -16.16 -58.79 -50.35
CA ARG A 460 -15.02 -59.71 -50.43
C ARG A 460 -15.42 -61.17 -50.26
N ALA A 461 -16.30 -61.49 -49.32
CA ALA A 461 -16.84 -62.84 -49.17
C ALA A 461 -17.58 -63.31 -50.43
N ARG A 462 -18.35 -62.42 -51.09
CA ARG A 462 -18.98 -62.72 -52.39
C ARG A 462 -17.94 -62.94 -53.49
N HIS A 463 -16.91 -62.09 -53.56
CA HIS A 463 -15.83 -62.24 -54.53
C HIS A 463 -15.07 -63.56 -54.33
N ARG A 464 -14.75 -63.91 -53.08
CA ARG A 464 -14.13 -65.19 -52.74
C ARG A 464 -15.02 -66.37 -53.15
N ARG A 465 -16.32 -66.33 -52.87
CA ARG A 465 -17.27 -67.37 -53.31
C ARG A 465 -17.35 -67.50 -54.83
N MET A 466 -17.31 -66.38 -55.56
CA MET A 466 -17.26 -66.38 -57.03
C MET A 466 -15.99 -67.08 -57.53
N LEU A 467 -14.84 -66.75 -56.95
CA LEU A 467 -13.57 -67.40 -57.29
C LEU A 467 -13.56 -68.89 -56.88
N GLU A 468 -14.19 -69.27 -55.77
CA GLU A 468 -14.37 -70.66 -55.38
C GLU A 468 -15.30 -71.43 -56.34
N SER A 469 -16.37 -70.81 -56.83
CA SER A 469 -17.20 -71.42 -57.88
C SER A 469 -16.42 -71.58 -59.19
N ASP A 470 -15.61 -70.59 -59.55
CA ASP A 470 -14.73 -70.64 -60.72
C ASP A 470 -13.66 -71.73 -60.58
N LEU A 471 -13.12 -71.93 -59.37
CA LEU A 471 -12.20 -73.03 -59.04
C LEU A 471 -12.88 -74.39 -59.24
N LEU A 472 -14.09 -74.57 -58.71
CA LEU A 472 -14.86 -75.81 -58.88
C LEU A 472 -15.13 -76.11 -60.36
N ASP A 473 -15.42 -75.10 -61.16
CA ASP A 473 -15.59 -75.28 -62.60
C ASP A 473 -14.28 -75.63 -63.32
N LEU A 474 -13.14 -75.11 -62.88
CA LEU A 474 -11.82 -75.51 -63.39
C LEU A 474 -11.42 -76.92 -62.96
N ILE A 475 -11.82 -77.37 -61.76
CA ILE A 475 -11.65 -78.76 -61.29
C ILE A 475 -12.50 -79.69 -62.17
N LYS A 476 -13.77 -79.36 -62.44
CA LYS A 476 -14.63 -80.12 -63.38
C LYS A 476 -14.03 -80.21 -64.79
N GLN A 477 -13.31 -79.18 -65.23
CA GLN A 477 -12.60 -79.14 -66.51
C GLN A 477 -11.23 -79.84 -66.49
N GLY A 478 -10.78 -80.37 -65.34
CA GLY A 478 -9.49 -81.07 -65.18
C GLY A 478 -8.26 -80.16 -65.23
N LYS A 479 -8.43 -78.84 -65.01
CA LYS A 479 -7.36 -77.82 -65.11
C LYS A 479 -6.77 -77.40 -63.76
N ALA A 480 -7.32 -77.90 -62.65
CA ALA A 480 -6.87 -77.64 -61.28
C ALA A 480 -7.01 -78.92 -60.44
N SER A 481 -6.16 -79.10 -59.42
CA SER A 481 -6.21 -80.24 -58.51
C SER A 481 -7.31 -80.07 -57.46
N GLU A 482 -7.99 -81.17 -57.10
CA GLU A 482 -9.02 -81.22 -56.07
C GLU A 482 -8.46 -80.88 -54.67
N ASP A 483 -7.14 -81.00 -54.47
CA ASP A 483 -6.43 -80.67 -53.22
C ASP A 483 -6.15 -79.17 -53.00
N THR A 484 -6.64 -78.29 -53.88
CA THR A 484 -6.38 -76.85 -53.77
C THR A 484 -7.19 -76.23 -52.63
N ILE A 485 -6.51 -75.93 -51.51
CA ILE A 485 -7.11 -75.34 -50.32
C ILE A 485 -7.33 -73.82 -50.56
N SER A 486 -8.57 -73.42 -50.84
CA SER A 486 -8.92 -72.03 -51.15
C SER A 486 -8.55 -71.06 -50.03
N SER A 487 -8.61 -71.47 -48.75
CA SER A 487 -8.37 -70.62 -47.58
C SER A 487 -6.95 -70.08 -47.44
N ARG A 488 -5.97 -70.67 -48.13
CA ARG A 488 -4.56 -70.22 -48.08
C ARG A 488 -4.27 -68.99 -48.93
N PHE A 489 -5.13 -68.69 -49.91
CA PHE A 489 -4.88 -67.60 -50.84
C PHE A 489 -5.49 -66.29 -50.34
N ASN A 490 -4.73 -65.21 -50.52
CA ASN A 490 -5.31 -63.88 -50.51
C ASN A 490 -6.12 -63.62 -51.79
N LEU A 491 -7.07 -62.67 -51.80
CA LEU A 491 -8.02 -62.56 -52.92
C LEU A 491 -7.34 -62.31 -54.27
N LEU A 492 -6.30 -61.47 -54.30
CA LEU A 492 -5.49 -61.23 -55.50
C LEU A 492 -4.67 -62.48 -55.90
N GLU A 493 -4.10 -63.19 -54.93
CA GLU A 493 -3.36 -64.42 -55.20
C GLU A 493 -4.28 -65.52 -55.74
N PHE A 494 -5.52 -65.57 -55.25
CA PHE A 494 -6.51 -66.53 -55.68
C PHE A 494 -6.98 -66.25 -57.11
N GLU A 495 -7.21 -64.99 -57.47
CA GLU A 495 -7.47 -64.59 -58.85
C GLU A 495 -6.32 -64.93 -59.78
N ASN A 496 -5.09 -64.58 -59.37
CA ASN A 496 -3.91 -64.88 -60.17
C ASN A 496 -3.76 -66.38 -60.35
N PHE A 497 -3.92 -67.18 -59.30
CA PHE A 497 -3.91 -68.63 -59.40
C PHE A 497 -4.95 -69.14 -60.40
N LEU A 498 -6.21 -68.67 -60.31
CA LEU A 498 -7.27 -69.05 -61.24
C LEU A 498 -6.98 -68.60 -62.68
N ALA A 499 -6.45 -67.39 -62.88
CA ALA A 499 -6.05 -66.88 -64.19
C ALA A 499 -4.91 -67.69 -64.80
N HIS A 500 -3.92 -68.11 -63.99
CA HIS A 500 -2.83 -68.98 -64.42
C HIS A 500 -3.35 -70.40 -64.74
N SER A 501 -4.21 -70.98 -63.90
CA SER A 501 -4.85 -72.27 -64.16
C SER A 501 -5.75 -72.25 -65.40
N ARG A 502 -6.44 -71.13 -65.68
CA ARG A 502 -7.23 -70.93 -66.92
C ARG A 502 -6.35 -70.90 -68.16
N LYS A 503 -5.20 -70.22 -68.11
CA LYS A 503 -4.30 -70.01 -69.25
C LYS A 503 -3.40 -71.21 -69.55
N PHE A 504 -2.89 -71.89 -68.53
CA PHE A 504 -1.86 -72.92 -68.70
C PHE A 504 -2.36 -74.35 -68.40
N GLY A 505 -3.48 -74.50 -67.67
CA GLY A 505 -3.95 -75.81 -67.17
C GLY A 505 -2.93 -76.51 -66.28
N THR A 506 -3.32 -77.57 -65.58
CA THR A 506 -2.37 -78.46 -64.87
C THR A 506 -1.54 -79.27 -65.86
N SER A 507 -0.57 -78.62 -66.52
CA SER A 507 0.56 -79.26 -67.18
C SER A 507 1.87 -78.90 -66.49
N ASN A 508 1.86 -78.93 -65.15
CA ASN A 508 3.09 -79.16 -64.38
C ASN A 508 3.42 -80.65 -64.43
N ASN A 509 3.81 -81.12 -65.62
CA ASN A 509 4.69 -82.27 -65.79
C ASN A 509 5.61 -81.93 -66.96
N ALA A 510 6.65 -81.16 -66.62
CA ALA A 510 7.81 -81.03 -67.47
C ALA A 510 8.47 -82.41 -67.62
N SER A 511 8.31 -83.04 -68.78
CA SER A 511 9.33 -83.93 -69.32
C SER A 511 9.63 -83.54 -70.76
N LEU A 512 10.73 -82.81 -70.92
CA LEU A 512 11.79 -83.12 -71.88
C LEU A 512 11.33 -83.88 -73.14
N THR A 513 11.00 -83.14 -74.20
CA THR A 513 11.56 -83.30 -75.57
C THR A 513 10.81 -82.43 -76.59
N GLY A 514 11.53 -81.51 -77.24
CA GLY A 514 11.44 -81.34 -78.71
C GLY A 514 10.25 -80.60 -79.33
N ASN A 515 10.36 -79.27 -79.37
CA ASN A 515 10.27 -78.37 -80.52
C ASN A 515 9.06 -78.28 -81.48
N SER A 516 8.75 -76.99 -81.71
CA SER A 516 8.46 -76.30 -82.99
C SER A 516 7.04 -76.36 -83.55
N ALA A 517 6.30 -75.26 -83.32
CA ALA A 517 5.48 -74.61 -84.37
C ALA A 517 5.03 -73.18 -84.02
N ILE A 518 5.16 -72.72 -82.76
CA ILE A 518 4.60 -71.42 -82.32
C ILE A 518 5.68 -70.44 -81.80
N THR A 519 6.96 -70.83 -81.79
CA THR A 519 8.06 -69.94 -81.37
C THR A 519 8.66 -69.10 -82.51
N SER A 520 8.52 -69.49 -83.78
CA SER A 520 9.13 -68.75 -84.90
C SER A 520 8.47 -67.40 -85.18
N THR A 521 7.13 -67.32 -85.14
CA THR A 521 6.40 -66.07 -85.46
C THR A 521 6.52 -65.01 -84.36
N ILE A 522 6.76 -65.41 -83.11
CA ILE A 522 7.02 -64.52 -81.98
C ILE A 522 8.48 -64.06 -82.01
N SER A 523 9.43 -64.95 -82.31
CA SER A 523 10.84 -64.57 -82.51
C SER A 523 11.02 -63.61 -83.68
N GLU A 524 10.41 -63.87 -84.84
CA GLU A 524 10.50 -62.98 -86.02
C GLU A 524 9.88 -61.60 -85.75
N ARG A 525 8.73 -61.52 -85.06
CA ARG A 525 8.13 -60.22 -84.69
C ARG A 525 8.96 -59.48 -83.64
N LEU A 526 9.59 -60.20 -82.71
CA LEU A 526 10.52 -59.62 -81.74
C LEU A 526 11.77 -59.11 -82.43
N GLU A 527 12.37 -59.89 -83.33
CA GLU A 527 13.52 -59.48 -84.14
C GLU A 527 13.22 -58.23 -84.97
N VAL A 528 12.05 -58.14 -85.62
CA VAL A 528 11.65 -56.95 -86.37
C VAL A 528 11.43 -55.74 -85.45
N LYS A 529 10.84 -55.92 -84.27
CA LYS A 529 10.65 -54.81 -83.31
C LYS A 529 11.97 -54.34 -82.71
N LEU A 530 12.83 -55.27 -82.32
CA LEU A 530 14.14 -54.98 -81.71
C LEU A 530 15.11 -54.39 -82.74
N SER A 531 15.11 -54.87 -83.99
CA SER A 531 15.90 -54.24 -85.07
C SER A 531 15.42 -52.82 -85.39
N ASN A 532 14.10 -52.58 -85.39
CA ASN A 532 13.56 -51.21 -85.53
C ASN A 532 13.93 -50.31 -84.35
N GLU A 533 13.95 -50.81 -83.13
CA GLU A 533 14.36 -50.04 -81.94
C GLU A 533 15.88 -49.77 -81.94
N LEU A 534 16.70 -50.77 -82.24
CA LEU A 534 18.16 -50.63 -82.31
C LEU A 534 18.58 -49.69 -83.45
N SER A 535 17.89 -49.74 -84.60
CA SER A 535 18.12 -48.78 -85.70
C SER A 535 17.66 -47.36 -85.35
N GLN A 536 16.61 -47.19 -84.55
CA GLN A 536 16.24 -45.86 -84.01
C GLN A 536 17.34 -45.32 -83.08
N TYR A 537 17.92 -46.16 -82.22
CA TYR A 537 19.04 -45.76 -81.38
C TYR A 537 20.32 -45.47 -82.18
N GLN A 538 20.63 -46.27 -83.20
CA GLN A 538 21.74 -46.01 -84.12
C GLN A 538 21.55 -44.67 -84.86
N ASN A 539 20.33 -44.37 -85.31
CA ASN A 539 19.98 -43.09 -85.95
C ASN A 539 20.06 -41.89 -84.99
N ALA A 540 19.73 -42.11 -83.70
CA ALA A 540 19.94 -41.11 -82.66
C ALA A 540 21.43 -40.91 -82.30
N GLY A 541 22.31 -41.78 -82.81
CA GLY A 541 23.77 -41.68 -82.70
C GLY A 541 24.40 -42.56 -81.62
N TRP A 542 23.65 -43.50 -81.03
CA TRP A 542 24.18 -44.45 -80.04
C TRP A 542 25.02 -45.55 -80.71
N TYR A 543 26.03 -46.06 -80.01
CA TYR A 543 26.82 -47.22 -80.47
C TYR A 543 26.07 -48.52 -80.16
N VAL A 544 25.38 -49.03 -81.19
CA VAL A 544 24.49 -50.20 -81.06
C VAL A 544 24.94 -51.37 -81.95
N ASN A 545 26.04 -51.22 -82.69
CA ASN A 545 26.52 -52.21 -83.66
C ASN A 545 26.73 -53.60 -83.04
N HIS A 546 27.30 -53.69 -81.83
CA HIS A 546 27.46 -54.96 -81.12
C HIS A 546 26.11 -55.63 -80.78
N LEU A 547 25.09 -54.85 -80.45
CA LEU A 547 23.75 -55.36 -80.16
C LEU A 547 22.99 -55.78 -81.42
N LEU A 548 23.28 -55.14 -82.56
CA LEU A 548 22.78 -55.55 -83.88
C LEU A 548 23.40 -56.90 -84.30
N ASP A 549 24.71 -57.10 -84.11
CA ASP A 549 25.37 -58.38 -84.39
C ASP A 549 24.89 -59.51 -83.47
N GLN A 550 24.57 -59.19 -82.21
CA GLN A 550 24.02 -60.16 -81.26
C GLN A 550 22.54 -60.48 -81.51
N LEU A 551 21.79 -59.59 -82.16
CA LEU A 551 20.39 -59.81 -82.52
C LEU A 551 20.24 -60.97 -83.51
N GLU A 552 21.18 -61.12 -84.45
CA GLU A 552 21.19 -62.22 -85.42
C GLU A 552 21.43 -63.60 -84.78
N ASN A 553 22.04 -63.64 -83.57
CA ASN A 553 22.40 -64.88 -82.88
C ASN A 553 21.40 -65.26 -81.77
N ASN A 554 20.95 -64.30 -80.95
CA ASN A 554 20.08 -64.55 -79.79
C ASN A 554 19.12 -63.37 -79.49
N PRO A 555 17.90 -63.32 -80.07
CA PRO A 555 16.99 -62.18 -79.91
C PRO A 555 16.43 -62.01 -78.49
N ILE A 556 16.28 -63.10 -77.74
CA ILE A 556 15.72 -63.09 -76.37
C ILE A 556 16.70 -62.45 -75.37
N GLU A 557 18.00 -62.69 -75.54
CA GLU A 557 19.03 -62.12 -74.68
C GLU A 557 19.17 -60.62 -74.93
N VAL A 558 19.15 -60.19 -76.20
CA VAL A 558 19.13 -58.78 -76.59
C VAL A 558 17.88 -58.07 -76.04
N ALA A 559 16.71 -58.71 -76.02
CA ALA A 559 15.50 -58.14 -75.43
C ALA A 559 15.65 -57.87 -73.91
N LYS A 560 16.30 -58.77 -73.17
CA LYS A 560 16.57 -58.58 -71.73
C LYS A 560 17.59 -57.47 -71.49
N ILE A 561 18.65 -57.43 -72.29
CA ILE A 561 19.67 -56.38 -72.21
C ILE A 561 19.03 -55.02 -72.50
N LEU A 562 18.19 -54.91 -73.54
CA LEU A 562 17.48 -53.67 -73.87
C LEU A 562 16.50 -53.25 -72.78
N ALA A 563 15.81 -54.19 -72.11
CA ALA A 563 14.95 -53.86 -70.98
C ALA A 563 15.72 -53.16 -69.84
N ASN A 564 16.97 -53.57 -69.59
CA ASN A 564 17.83 -52.94 -68.59
C ASN A 564 18.45 -51.63 -69.08
N VAL A 565 18.69 -51.50 -70.38
CA VAL A 565 19.31 -50.33 -71.01
C VAL A 565 18.32 -49.19 -71.23
N ARG A 566 17.05 -49.46 -71.56
CA ARG A 566 15.99 -48.43 -71.74
C ARG A 566 15.92 -47.39 -70.61
N PRO A 567 15.87 -47.79 -69.32
CA PRO A 567 15.87 -46.80 -68.23
C PRO A 567 17.21 -46.04 -68.10
N LEU A 568 18.34 -46.63 -68.51
CA LEU A 568 19.64 -45.94 -68.52
C LEU A 568 19.71 -44.90 -69.63
N ILE A 569 19.16 -45.19 -70.81
CA ILE A 569 19.03 -44.25 -71.92
C ILE A 569 18.07 -43.11 -71.54
N SER A 570 16.92 -43.41 -70.91
CA SER A 570 16.00 -42.35 -70.46
C SER A 570 16.63 -41.45 -69.40
N ASN A 571 17.48 -42.00 -68.54
CA ASN A 571 18.18 -41.26 -67.50
C ASN A 571 19.49 -40.61 -67.96
N HIS A 572 19.88 -40.74 -69.23
CA HIS A 572 21.16 -40.21 -69.75
C HIS A 572 21.32 -38.70 -69.53
N ASP A 573 20.25 -37.90 -69.66
CA ASP A 573 20.35 -36.44 -69.43
C ASP A 573 20.79 -36.08 -68.00
N SER A 574 20.36 -36.87 -67.01
CA SER A 574 20.79 -36.68 -65.62
C SER A 574 22.26 -37.04 -65.41
N LEU A 575 22.71 -38.14 -66.03
CA LEU A 575 24.09 -38.60 -65.98
C LEU A 575 25.02 -37.60 -66.69
N ARG A 576 24.58 -37.04 -67.83
CA ARG A 576 25.30 -35.99 -68.55
C ARG A 576 25.54 -34.76 -67.67
N ARG A 577 24.50 -34.27 -66.98
CA ARG A 577 24.62 -33.12 -66.06
C ARG A 577 25.63 -33.41 -64.94
N ARG A 578 25.61 -34.61 -64.37
CA ARG A 578 26.52 -35.01 -63.30
C ARG A 578 27.97 -35.09 -63.77
N LEU A 579 28.22 -35.61 -64.96
CA LEU A 579 29.56 -35.65 -65.52
C LEU A 579 30.04 -34.25 -65.92
N THR A 580 29.20 -33.39 -66.51
CA THR A 580 29.61 -32.01 -66.84
C THR A 580 30.01 -31.16 -65.64
N ALA A 581 29.54 -31.50 -64.44
CA ALA A 581 29.87 -30.77 -63.21
C ALA A 581 31.24 -31.12 -62.63
N LEU A 582 31.89 -32.19 -63.12
CA LEU A 582 33.22 -32.59 -62.63
C LEU A 582 34.33 -31.73 -63.25
N PRO A 583 35.41 -31.41 -62.50
CA PRO A 583 36.51 -30.58 -62.97
C PRO A 583 37.47 -31.38 -63.87
N TRP A 584 37.06 -31.62 -65.11
CA TRP A 584 37.80 -32.40 -66.11
C TRP A 584 39.07 -31.75 -66.65
N SER A 585 39.30 -30.46 -66.37
CA SER A 585 40.55 -29.75 -66.69
C SER A 585 41.80 -30.32 -66.00
N ARG A 586 41.62 -31.29 -65.09
CA ARG A 586 42.67 -31.94 -64.31
C ARG A 586 43.18 -33.27 -64.91
N ASP A 587 42.43 -33.88 -65.82
CA ASP A 587 42.86 -35.08 -66.57
C ASP A 587 42.11 -35.14 -67.91
N VAL A 588 42.74 -34.63 -68.95
CA VAL A 588 42.11 -34.45 -70.27
C VAL A 588 41.92 -35.80 -70.99
N LYS A 589 42.81 -36.76 -70.75
CA LYS A 589 42.72 -38.09 -71.39
C LYS A 589 41.54 -38.88 -70.86
N LEU A 590 41.34 -38.86 -69.54
CA LEU A 590 40.20 -39.54 -68.93
C LEU A 590 38.88 -38.87 -69.31
N ALA A 591 38.88 -37.55 -69.47
CA ALA A 591 37.72 -36.81 -69.98
C ALA A 591 37.32 -37.24 -71.40
N ILE A 592 38.28 -37.38 -72.33
CA ILE A 592 37.99 -37.85 -73.71
C ILE A 592 37.47 -39.29 -73.70
N GLN A 593 38.06 -40.17 -72.88
CA GLN A 593 37.59 -41.55 -72.76
C GLN A 593 36.14 -41.62 -72.26
N VAL A 594 35.81 -40.89 -71.20
CA VAL A 594 34.44 -40.83 -70.66
C VAL A 594 33.47 -40.24 -71.71
N GLN A 595 33.92 -39.30 -72.54
CA GLN A 595 33.11 -38.75 -73.62
C GLN A 595 32.78 -39.77 -74.72
N GLU A 596 33.72 -40.66 -75.06
CA GLU A 596 33.47 -41.77 -76.00
C GLU A 596 32.56 -42.84 -75.38
N GLU A 597 32.78 -43.21 -74.11
CA GLU A 597 31.98 -44.22 -73.43
C GLU A 597 30.52 -43.82 -73.20
N LEU A 598 30.23 -42.51 -73.16
CA LEU A 598 28.85 -41.99 -73.10
C LEU A 598 27.99 -42.36 -74.30
N GLN A 599 28.59 -42.69 -75.46
CA GLN A 599 27.86 -43.08 -76.66
C GLN A 599 27.44 -44.56 -76.64
N ASP A 600 28.02 -45.37 -75.75
CA ASP A 600 27.69 -46.79 -75.61
C ASP A 600 26.66 -47.00 -74.48
N PRO A 601 25.44 -47.46 -74.82
CA PRO A 601 24.35 -47.59 -73.85
C PRO A 601 24.61 -48.66 -72.77
N LEU A 602 25.50 -49.63 -73.01
CA LEU A 602 25.85 -50.67 -72.01
C LEU A 602 26.75 -50.12 -70.90
N LYS A 603 27.63 -49.17 -71.22
CA LYS A 603 28.59 -48.58 -70.29
C LYS A 603 27.99 -47.51 -69.38
N LEU A 604 26.78 -47.02 -69.68
CA LEU A 604 26.12 -45.97 -68.88
C LEU A 604 25.95 -46.33 -67.41
N SER A 605 25.66 -47.59 -67.10
CA SER A 605 25.54 -48.08 -65.72
C SER A 605 26.88 -47.99 -64.97
N GLN A 606 27.97 -48.39 -65.61
CA GLN A 606 29.32 -48.36 -65.05
C GLN A 606 29.82 -46.92 -64.88
N LEU A 607 29.54 -46.03 -65.84
CA LEU A 607 29.85 -44.61 -65.72
C LEU A 607 29.10 -43.98 -64.54
N ALA A 608 27.83 -44.31 -64.36
CA ALA A 608 27.04 -43.80 -63.24
C ALA A 608 27.64 -44.19 -61.87
N SER A 609 28.09 -45.44 -61.73
CA SER A 609 28.70 -45.94 -60.49
C SER A 609 30.10 -45.39 -60.26
N ASN A 610 30.85 -45.06 -61.32
CA ASN A 610 32.23 -44.60 -61.23
C ASN A 610 32.37 -43.07 -61.06
N ILE A 611 31.28 -42.30 -61.04
CA ILE A 611 31.30 -40.86 -60.74
C ILE A 611 32.05 -40.54 -59.43
N PRO A 612 31.83 -41.24 -58.29
CA PRO A 612 32.58 -40.98 -57.07
C PRO A 612 34.07 -41.29 -57.19
N THR A 613 34.44 -42.35 -57.93
CA THR A 613 35.85 -42.67 -58.18
C THR A 613 36.53 -41.64 -59.07
N PHE A 614 35.84 -41.13 -60.09
CA PHE A 614 36.33 -40.03 -60.93
C PHE A 614 36.47 -38.74 -60.13
N MET A 615 35.50 -38.40 -59.30
CA MET A 615 35.58 -37.24 -58.41
C MET A 615 36.80 -37.32 -57.48
N LYS A 616 37.04 -38.49 -56.87
CA LYS A 616 38.21 -38.71 -56.01
C LYS A 616 39.51 -38.58 -56.80
N HIS A 617 39.59 -39.19 -57.98
CA HIS A 617 40.78 -39.14 -58.84
C HIS A 617 41.09 -37.70 -59.32
N LEU A 618 40.09 -36.99 -59.86
CA LEU A 618 40.22 -35.60 -60.31
C LEU A 618 40.52 -34.64 -59.15
N SER A 619 40.03 -34.93 -57.93
CA SER A 619 40.36 -34.10 -56.77
C SER A 619 41.82 -34.18 -56.37
N SER A 620 42.48 -35.33 -56.61
CA SER A 620 43.86 -35.60 -56.21
C SER A 620 44.93 -35.17 -57.22
N MET A 621 44.53 -34.76 -58.43
CA MET A 621 45.46 -34.31 -59.48
C MET A 621 45.42 -32.79 -59.65
N ASP A 622 46.57 -32.23 -60.03
CA ASP A 622 46.72 -30.81 -60.35
C ASP A 622 46.13 -30.50 -61.75
N VAL A 623 45.89 -29.23 -62.05
CA VAL A 623 45.25 -28.81 -63.31
C VAL A 623 46.23 -28.99 -64.48
N GLU A 624 45.90 -29.90 -65.42
CA GLU A 624 46.68 -30.16 -66.63
C GLU A 624 46.48 -29.06 -67.69
N ASP A 625 45.24 -28.67 -67.96
CA ASP A 625 44.90 -27.61 -68.94
C ASP A 625 43.67 -26.81 -68.47
N SER A 626 43.88 -25.53 -68.19
CA SER A 626 42.83 -24.64 -67.69
C SER A 626 41.81 -24.21 -68.74
N GLU A 627 42.13 -24.32 -70.04
CA GLU A 627 41.20 -23.95 -71.12
C GLU A 627 40.32 -25.12 -71.59
N PHE A 628 40.62 -26.34 -71.13
CA PHE A 628 39.86 -27.53 -71.53
C PHE A 628 38.44 -27.52 -70.97
N THR A 629 37.45 -27.61 -71.87
CA THR A 629 36.03 -27.67 -71.53
C THR A 629 35.42 -29.01 -71.94
N PHE A 630 34.88 -29.73 -70.97
CA PHE A 630 34.26 -31.03 -71.22
C PHE A 630 32.86 -30.88 -71.81
N VAL A 631 32.69 -31.29 -73.06
CA VAL A 631 31.40 -31.26 -73.78
C VAL A 631 30.84 -32.68 -73.86
N ALA A 632 29.93 -33.01 -72.95
CA ALA A 632 29.32 -34.32 -72.93
C ALA A 632 28.41 -34.57 -74.15
N TRP A 633 28.54 -35.74 -74.78
CA TRP A 633 27.77 -36.13 -75.97
C TRP A 633 26.25 -36.13 -75.73
N LYS A 634 25.47 -35.85 -76.79
CA LYS A 634 24.01 -35.83 -76.74
C LYS A 634 23.42 -36.56 -77.97
N PRO A 635 22.39 -37.40 -77.80
CA PRO A 635 21.73 -38.04 -78.94
C PRO A 635 20.95 -37.01 -79.77
N LYS A 636 20.86 -37.24 -81.08
CA LYS A 636 20.05 -36.40 -81.99
C LYS A 636 18.55 -36.72 -81.81
N PRO A 637 17.67 -35.71 -81.74
CA PRO A 637 16.24 -35.94 -81.55
C PRO A 637 15.62 -36.68 -82.74
N ILE A 638 14.87 -37.75 -82.46
CA ILE A 638 14.17 -38.57 -83.45
C ILE A 638 13.04 -37.72 -84.06
N ARG A 639 13.17 -37.31 -85.34
CA ARG A 639 12.09 -36.63 -86.07
C ARG A 639 11.04 -37.67 -86.47
N LYS A 640 9.82 -37.55 -85.94
CA LYS A 640 8.67 -38.36 -86.39
C LYS A 640 8.31 -37.95 -87.82
N THR A 641 8.61 -38.77 -88.82
CA THR A 641 8.16 -38.58 -90.19
C THR A 641 6.69 -39.02 -90.32
N LEU A 642 5.84 -38.14 -90.82
CA LEU A 642 4.41 -38.41 -91.06
C LEU A 642 4.25 -39.16 -92.39
N LEU A 643 3.75 -40.39 -92.33
CA LEU A 643 3.21 -41.14 -93.47
C LEU A 643 1.73 -41.47 -93.18
N PRO A 644 0.83 -41.38 -94.19
CA PRO A 644 -0.61 -41.58 -94.01
C PRO A 644 -0.96 -43.07 -93.94
N ILE A 645 -1.84 -43.44 -93.01
CA ILE A 645 -2.40 -44.79 -92.85
C ILE A 645 -3.82 -44.80 -93.48
N PRO A 646 -4.17 -45.81 -94.30
CA PRO A 646 -5.49 -45.94 -94.91
C PRO A 646 -6.59 -46.29 -93.90
N GLU A 647 -7.80 -45.79 -94.20
CA GLU A 647 -9.04 -45.95 -93.45
C GLU A 647 -9.46 -47.43 -93.33
N SER A 648 -9.49 -47.97 -92.11
CA SER A 648 -10.54 -48.83 -91.55
C SER A 648 -10.01 -49.53 -90.29
N ILE A 649 -10.45 -49.03 -89.14
CA ILE A 649 -10.83 -49.69 -87.88
C ILE A 649 -11.14 -48.50 -86.97
N GLN A 650 -12.42 -48.14 -86.90
CA GLN A 650 -12.93 -47.15 -85.96
C GLN A 650 -13.06 -47.86 -84.61
N ASP A 651 -12.13 -47.59 -83.70
CA ASP A 651 -12.37 -47.79 -82.27
C ASP A 651 -13.39 -46.72 -81.81
N PRO A 652 -14.50 -47.07 -81.16
CA PRO A 652 -15.38 -46.08 -80.57
C PRO A 652 -14.68 -45.39 -79.40
N LYS A 653 -14.77 -44.06 -79.42
CA LYS A 653 -14.26 -43.12 -78.42
C LYS A 653 -14.89 -43.32 -77.04
N ASP A 654 -14.14 -42.85 -76.05
CA ASP A 654 -14.55 -42.25 -74.78
C ASP A 654 -16.06 -42.27 -74.47
N THR A 655 -16.46 -43.24 -73.65
CA THR A 655 -17.81 -43.35 -73.07
C THR A 655 -17.90 -42.79 -71.65
N LEU A 656 -16.86 -42.08 -71.18
CA LEU A 656 -16.80 -41.50 -69.84
C LEU A 656 -17.07 -39.99 -69.82
N GLU A 657 -16.79 -39.29 -70.93
CA GLU A 657 -17.04 -37.85 -71.06
C GLU A 657 -18.52 -37.59 -71.43
N ASP A 658 -19.11 -38.42 -72.30
CA ASP A 658 -20.54 -38.42 -72.65
C ASP A 658 -21.47 -38.77 -71.47
N ALA A 659 -20.98 -39.53 -70.47
CA ALA A 659 -21.74 -39.86 -69.26
C ALA A 659 -21.75 -38.71 -68.25
N HIS A 660 -20.73 -37.86 -68.25
CA HIS A 660 -20.69 -36.66 -67.41
C HIS A 660 -21.44 -35.48 -68.04
N GLU A 661 -21.49 -35.41 -69.37
CA GLU A 661 -22.31 -34.43 -70.09
C GLU A 661 -23.82 -34.71 -69.93
N ALA A 662 -24.24 -35.99 -69.96
CA ALA A 662 -25.64 -36.39 -69.79
C ALA A 662 -26.19 -36.26 -68.34
N ILE A 663 -25.33 -36.25 -67.31
CA ILE A 663 -25.74 -36.04 -65.90
C ILE A 663 -25.84 -34.55 -65.57
N LEU A 664 -25.01 -33.71 -66.20
CA LEU A 664 -25.08 -32.26 -66.07
C LEU A 664 -26.25 -31.65 -66.86
N ASP A 665 -26.60 -32.21 -68.02
CA ASP A 665 -27.80 -31.85 -68.79
C ASP A 665 -29.14 -32.23 -68.09
N ALA A 666 -29.09 -33.11 -67.08
CA ALA A 666 -30.27 -33.52 -66.31
C ALA A 666 -30.56 -32.61 -65.09
N MET A 667 -29.70 -31.62 -64.79
CA MET A 667 -29.85 -30.73 -63.63
C MET A 667 -30.06 -29.24 -63.97
N ASP A 668 -30.06 -28.82 -65.24
CA ASP A 668 -30.18 -27.40 -65.65
C ASP A 668 -31.45 -27.04 -66.47
N GLU A 669 -32.57 -27.75 -66.29
CA GLU A 669 -33.92 -27.29 -66.69
C GLU A 669 -34.80 -26.87 -65.49
N GLN A 670 -34.52 -25.68 -64.94
CA GLN A 670 -35.40 -24.65 -64.34
C GLN A 670 -34.53 -23.86 -63.34
N SER A 671 -34.13 -22.60 -63.51
CA SER A 671 -34.54 -21.49 -64.36
C SER A 671 -33.44 -20.41 -64.23
N LYS A 672 -32.64 -20.13 -65.26
CA LYS A 672 -32.79 -19.03 -66.23
C LYS A 672 -33.13 -17.64 -65.69
N PHE A 673 -32.18 -16.73 -65.97
CA PHE A 673 -32.25 -15.27 -66.21
C PHE A 673 -32.07 -14.34 -64.99
N LYS A 674 -31.25 -13.26 -65.03
CA LYS A 674 -30.49 -12.58 -66.12
C LYS A 674 -29.46 -11.64 -65.45
N ALA A 675 -28.18 -11.71 -65.85
CA ALA A 675 -27.41 -10.70 -66.61
C ALA A 675 -26.97 -9.44 -65.81
N GLU A 676 -25.66 -9.31 -65.54
CA GLU A 676 -24.69 -8.39 -66.20
C GLU A 676 -24.73 -6.97 -65.59
N ALA A 677 -23.66 -6.20 -65.37
CA ALA A 677 -22.20 -6.35 -65.38
C ALA A 677 -21.63 -5.05 -64.73
N ASP A 678 -20.32 -5.04 -64.48
CA ASP A 678 -19.40 -3.88 -64.34
C ASP A 678 -19.27 -3.12 -62.99
N GLU A 679 -18.11 -3.40 -62.37
CA GLU A 679 -16.99 -2.49 -62.06
C GLU A 679 -17.18 -1.14 -61.29
N VAL A 680 -16.45 -1.12 -60.15
CA VAL A 680 -15.52 -0.08 -59.63
C VAL A 680 -16.06 1.07 -58.76
N GLU A 681 -15.47 1.09 -57.54
CA GLU A 681 -15.08 2.20 -56.61
C GLU A 681 -15.95 3.46 -56.50
N ASP A 682 -16.39 3.79 -55.27
CA ASP A 682 -15.84 4.91 -54.48
C ASP A 682 -16.54 5.07 -53.11
N GLU A 683 -15.75 5.24 -52.04
CA GLU A 683 -16.19 5.83 -50.77
C GLU A 683 -16.27 7.39 -50.89
N PRO A 684 -16.45 8.17 -49.80
CA PRO A 684 -17.66 8.41 -49.01
C PRO A 684 -17.99 9.92 -48.95
N LYS A 685 -19.12 10.33 -48.33
CA LYS A 685 -19.22 11.49 -47.41
C LYS A 685 -20.66 11.80 -46.94
N VAL A 686 -20.83 11.68 -45.61
CA VAL A 686 -21.33 12.67 -44.64
C VAL A 686 -22.45 13.63 -45.10
N ILE A 687 -23.56 13.68 -44.34
CA ILE A 687 -24.05 14.85 -43.57
C ILE A 687 -25.32 14.45 -42.78
N GLU A 688 -25.23 14.59 -41.47
CA GLU A 688 -26.34 14.59 -40.51
C GLU A 688 -27.24 15.84 -40.67
N LYS A 689 -28.54 15.73 -40.37
CA LYS A 689 -29.24 16.58 -39.38
C LYS A 689 -30.71 16.21 -39.18
N GLU A 690 -31.00 15.92 -37.91
CA GLU A 690 -32.20 16.19 -37.08
C GLU A 690 -33.53 16.61 -37.73
N GLN A 691 -34.64 16.01 -37.26
CA GLN A 691 -35.70 16.74 -36.52
C GLN A 691 -36.76 15.83 -35.84
N VAL A 692 -36.74 15.86 -34.51
CA VAL A 692 -37.84 16.12 -33.54
C VAL A 692 -39.27 15.54 -33.75
N ILE A 693 -39.59 14.55 -32.89
CA ILE A 693 -40.75 14.39 -31.97
C ILE A 693 -42.18 14.75 -32.47
N LYS A 694 -43.08 13.75 -32.41
CA LYS A 694 -44.45 13.92 -31.87
C LYS A 694 -44.94 12.67 -31.13
N ARG A 695 -45.23 12.87 -29.84
CA ARG A 695 -45.80 11.95 -28.85
C ARG A 695 -47.33 11.84 -29.01
N ARG A 696 -47.90 10.64 -28.80
CA ARG A 696 -49.26 10.43 -28.29
C ARG A 696 -49.31 9.25 -27.30
N GLU A 697 -49.83 9.58 -26.14
CA GLU A 697 -50.26 8.86 -24.92
C GLU A 697 -51.49 7.95 -25.16
N ILE A 698 -52.00 7.01 -24.33
CA ILE A 698 -51.80 6.42 -22.97
C ILE A 698 -52.70 5.15 -22.91
N LYS A 699 -52.37 4.15 -22.04
CA LYS A 699 -53.26 3.41 -21.08
C LYS A 699 -52.50 2.19 -20.48
N GLU A 700 -52.04 2.26 -19.21
CA GLU A 700 -52.62 1.70 -17.95
C GLU A 700 -52.78 0.16 -17.96
N ASN A 701 -51.88 -0.62 -17.34
CA ASN A 701 -51.75 -1.08 -15.91
C ASN A 701 -52.38 -2.49 -15.71
N PRO A 702 -52.02 -3.30 -14.68
CA PRO A 702 -50.73 -3.64 -14.04
C PRO A 702 -50.56 -5.19 -13.85
N PRO A 703 -49.53 -5.69 -13.14
CA PRO A 703 -49.66 -6.91 -12.34
C PRO A 703 -49.33 -6.69 -10.85
N VAL A 704 -50.09 -7.35 -9.97
CA VAL A 704 -49.98 -7.31 -8.50
C VAL A 704 -49.96 -8.76 -7.96
N GLU A 705 -49.06 -8.98 -6.98
CA GLU A 705 -49.01 -9.96 -5.86
C GLU A 705 -48.96 -11.48 -6.18
N LEU A 706 -47.99 -12.26 -5.66
CA LEU A 706 -47.66 -12.65 -4.26
C LEU A 706 -48.77 -13.47 -3.58
N GLU A 707 -48.51 -14.77 -3.35
CA GLU A 707 -48.95 -15.57 -2.19
C GLU A 707 -47.89 -16.68 -2.00
N LEU A 708 -47.39 -17.03 -0.80
CA LEU A 708 -48.16 -17.72 0.24
C LEU A 708 -47.55 -17.56 1.66
N ASN A 709 -48.46 -17.29 2.60
CA ASN A 709 -48.66 -17.89 3.93
C ASN A 709 -47.73 -17.64 5.14
N SER A 710 -48.29 -16.83 6.05
CA SER A 710 -48.37 -16.87 7.53
C SER A 710 -48.79 -18.27 8.09
N GLN A 711 -48.59 -18.71 9.36
CA GLN A 711 -48.54 -18.19 10.76
C GLN A 711 -48.23 -19.42 11.70
N PRO A 712 -48.26 -19.45 13.07
CA PRO A 712 -48.25 -18.43 14.15
C PRO A 712 -47.36 -18.71 15.43
N VAL A 713 -46.94 -17.63 16.14
CA VAL A 713 -46.93 -17.26 17.62
C VAL A 713 -46.72 -18.38 18.71
N GLU A 714 -45.90 -18.33 19.80
CA GLU A 714 -45.85 -17.45 21.01
C GLU A 714 -44.62 -17.65 21.97
N LEU A 715 -43.95 -16.53 22.30
CA LEU A 715 -43.60 -15.92 23.62
C LEU A 715 -42.70 -16.53 24.75
N LYS A 716 -41.78 -15.64 25.21
CA LYS A 716 -41.21 -15.32 26.57
C LYS A 716 -39.68 -15.63 26.80
N PRO A 717 -38.95 -15.02 27.78
CA PRO A 717 -38.24 -13.72 27.69
C PRO A 717 -36.76 -13.69 28.20
N LYS A 718 -35.99 -12.63 27.83
CA LYS A 718 -34.73 -12.07 28.45
C LYS A 718 -33.49 -13.00 28.56
N LEU A 719 -32.22 -12.64 28.30
CA LEU A 719 -31.40 -11.41 28.24
C LEU A 719 -30.11 -11.78 27.45
N GLU A 720 -29.51 -10.85 26.68
CA GLU A 720 -28.05 -10.66 26.40
C GLU A 720 -27.86 -9.74 25.16
N THR A 721 -27.32 -8.52 25.35
CA THR A 721 -25.98 -8.07 24.89
C THR A 721 -25.73 -8.29 23.40
N VAL A 722 -26.12 -7.32 22.57
CA VAL A 722 -25.26 -6.36 21.84
C VAL A 722 -24.34 -7.04 20.82
N ASP A 723 -24.85 -7.18 19.59
CA ASP A 723 -24.05 -7.47 18.40
C ASP A 723 -24.07 -6.28 17.42
N GLN A 724 -22.85 -5.83 17.16
CA GLN A 724 -22.25 -5.49 15.86
C GLN A 724 -23.21 -5.20 14.69
N PHE A 725 -23.21 -3.93 14.27
CA PHE A 725 -23.79 -3.52 12.99
C PHE A 725 -22.81 -3.84 11.85
N ASN A 726 -23.15 -4.85 11.06
CA ASN A 726 -22.65 -5.05 9.70
C ASN A 726 -23.29 -4.03 8.74
N ASP A 727 -22.48 -3.47 7.85
CA ASP A 727 -22.88 -2.63 6.72
C ASP A 727 -23.45 -3.49 5.57
N ASP A 728 -24.75 -3.30 5.25
CA ASP A 728 -25.34 -3.15 3.89
C ASP A 728 -26.89 -3.12 3.99
N PRO A 729 -27.63 -2.68 2.96
CA PRO A 729 -27.74 -1.34 2.39
C PRO A 729 -29.09 -0.71 2.79
N MET A 730 -29.08 0.43 3.51
CA MET A 730 -30.31 1.20 3.78
C MET A 730 -30.06 2.69 3.48
N VAL A 731 -29.80 3.00 2.21
CA VAL A 731 -29.84 4.38 1.70
C VAL A 731 -31.04 4.50 0.76
N GLU A 732 -32.23 4.29 1.32
CA GLU A 732 -33.45 4.79 0.70
C GLU A 732 -34.28 5.43 1.82
N LEU A 733 -34.62 6.72 1.61
CA LEU A 733 -35.37 7.62 2.50
C LEU A 733 -34.53 8.48 3.46
N ILE A 734 -33.53 9.21 2.95
CA ILE A 734 -33.14 10.47 3.60
C ILE A 734 -34.16 11.52 3.18
N GLU A 735 -34.83 12.19 4.13
CA GLU A 735 -35.66 13.36 3.82
C GLU A 735 -34.80 14.45 3.16
N ASP A 736 -35.05 14.72 1.87
CA ASP A 736 -34.35 15.76 1.07
C ASP A 736 -34.25 17.11 1.82
N GLY A 737 -35.25 17.42 2.65
CA GLY A 737 -35.34 18.65 3.41
C GLY A 737 -34.29 18.85 4.50
N LEU A 738 -33.62 17.81 5.02
CA LEU A 738 -32.53 17.97 6.02
C LEU A 738 -31.18 18.21 5.35
N LEU A 739 -30.93 17.59 4.18
CA LEU A 739 -29.73 17.87 3.38
C LEU A 739 -29.68 19.33 2.92
N GLU A 740 -30.82 19.88 2.49
CA GLU A 740 -30.93 21.31 2.18
C GLU A 740 -30.54 22.20 3.36
N GLU A 741 -30.93 21.82 4.57
CA GLU A 741 -30.62 22.60 5.78
C GLU A 741 -29.14 22.53 6.13
N TYR A 742 -28.49 21.38 5.93
CA TYR A 742 -27.03 21.26 6.01
C TYR A 742 -26.31 22.06 4.94
N SER A 743 -26.83 22.11 3.71
CA SER A 743 -26.29 22.99 2.66
C SER A 743 -26.37 24.46 3.08
N ARG A 744 -27.50 24.91 3.65
CA ARG A 744 -27.65 26.26 4.23
C ARG A 744 -26.65 26.52 5.38
N PHE A 745 -26.44 25.54 6.25
CA PHE A 745 -25.47 25.64 7.34
C PHE A 745 -24.03 25.78 6.81
N LEU A 746 -23.62 24.95 5.84
CA LEU A 746 -22.30 25.02 5.24
C LEU A 746 -22.06 26.33 4.48
N LEU A 747 -23.08 26.85 3.79
CA LEU A 747 -23.04 28.19 3.21
C LEU A 747 -22.84 29.28 4.28
N ALA A 748 -23.52 29.18 5.42
CA ALA A 748 -23.35 30.12 6.52
C ALA A 748 -21.94 30.07 7.14
N LEU A 749 -21.29 28.91 7.14
CA LEU A 749 -19.90 28.72 7.56
C LEU A 749 -18.86 29.22 6.55
N GLY A 750 -19.25 29.48 5.29
CA GLY A 750 -18.34 29.89 4.22
C GLY A 750 -17.78 28.74 3.37
N LEU A 751 -18.41 27.56 3.40
CA LEU A 751 -18.02 26.36 2.65
C LEU A 751 -18.93 26.18 1.41
N SER A 752 -18.91 27.15 0.48
CA SER A 752 -19.81 27.18 -0.69
C SER A 752 -19.65 26.00 -1.63
N ASP A 753 -18.40 25.57 -1.88
CA ASP A 753 -18.10 24.53 -2.85
C ASP A 753 -18.58 23.15 -2.39
N VAL A 754 -18.53 22.92 -1.07
CA VAL A 754 -19.05 21.68 -0.46
C VAL A 754 -20.57 21.70 -0.41
N ALA A 755 -21.17 22.86 -0.14
CA ALA A 755 -22.62 23.02 -0.06
C ALA A 755 -23.33 22.77 -1.40
N SER A 756 -22.71 23.11 -2.54
CA SER A 756 -23.21 22.75 -3.88
C SER A 756 -23.06 21.26 -4.18
N ASN A 757 -21.92 20.67 -3.81
CA ASN A 757 -21.63 19.26 -4.10
C ASN A 757 -22.57 18.27 -3.36
N ILE A 758 -23.09 18.66 -2.19
CA ILE A 758 -24.03 17.83 -1.41
C ILE A 758 -25.40 17.72 -2.10
N LEU A 759 -25.80 18.73 -2.88
CA LEU A 759 -27.11 18.76 -3.57
C LEU A 759 -27.06 18.10 -4.96
N ASP A 760 -25.88 17.93 -5.54
CA ASP A 760 -25.70 17.42 -6.91
C ASP A 760 -25.79 15.87 -7.03
N GLY A 761 -26.03 15.14 -5.93
CA GLY A 761 -26.42 13.72 -5.94
C GLY A 761 -25.37 12.70 -6.41
N LYS A 762 -24.13 13.12 -6.71
CA LYS A 762 -23.08 12.24 -7.29
C LYS A 762 -22.23 11.47 -6.26
N SER A 763 -22.44 11.64 -4.96
CA SER A 763 -21.58 11.07 -3.91
C SER A 763 -22.32 10.89 -2.58
N LYS A 764 -21.79 10.07 -1.67
CA LYS A 764 -22.29 9.84 -0.30
C LYS A 764 -22.33 11.19 0.48
N PRO A 765 -23.49 11.85 0.63
CA PRO A 765 -23.56 13.23 1.11
C PRO A 765 -23.20 13.35 2.60
N ILE A 766 -23.52 12.32 3.37
CA ILE A 766 -23.22 12.24 4.82
C ILE A 766 -21.70 12.26 5.07
N ASP A 767 -20.94 11.51 4.27
CA ASP A 767 -19.48 11.44 4.40
C ASP A 767 -18.83 12.79 4.05
N GLN A 768 -19.37 13.50 3.07
CA GLN A 768 -18.89 14.83 2.69
C GLN A 768 -19.17 15.90 3.77
N ILE A 769 -20.35 15.87 4.40
CA ILE A 769 -20.67 16.74 5.54
C ILE A 769 -19.70 16.48 6.70
N ARG A 770 -19.44 15.20 7.02
CA ARG A 770 -18.50 14.83 8.09
C ARG A 770 -17.07 15.28 7.77
N LYS A 771 -16.58 15.00 6.56
CA LYS A 771 -15.23 15.36 6.11
C LYS A 771 -15.00 16.86 6.03
N SER A 772 -16.05 17.65 5.75
CA SER A 772 -15.92 19.11 5.66
C SER A 772 -15.96 19.81 7.02
N ILE A 773 -16.71 19.30 8.00
CA ILE A 773 -16.84 19.94 9.33
C ILE A 773 -15.74 19.48 10.30
N ALA A 774 -15.38 18.20 10.30
CA ALA A 774 -14.46 17.61 11.28
C ALA A 774 -13.08 18.30 11.38
N PRO A 775 -12.42 18.73 10.28
CA PRO A 775 -11.11 19.41 10.34
C PRO A 775 -11.16 20.76 11.08
N TYR A 776 -12.35 21.35 11.19
CA TYR A 776 -12.52 22.63 11.86
C TYR A 776 -12.89 22.45 13.33
N VAL A 777 -12.94 21.25 13.90
CA VAL A 777 -13.18 21.04 15.35
C VAL A 777 -11.85 21.06 16.11
N GLY A 778 -11.82 21.68 17.29
CA GLY A 778 -10.65 21.77 18.17
C GLY A 778 -9.59 22.81 17.76
N VAL A 779 -9.91 23.76 16.88
CA VAL A 779 -8.95 24.77 16.41
C VAL A 779 -8.81 25.89 17.44
N GLU A 780 -7.59 26.14 17.91
CA GLU A 780 -7.21 27.23 18.83
C GLU A 780 -6.22 28.21 18.17
N PRO A 781 -6.22 29.51 18.50
CA PRO A 781 -7.16 30.21 19.38
C PRO A 781 -8.47 30.55 18.63
N ARG A 782 -9.62 30.11 19.15
CA ARG A 782 -10.96 30.38 18.60
C ARG A 782 -12.02 30.24 19.69
N ASP A 783 -13.12 30.97 19.55
CA ASP A 783 -14.23 30.89 20.50
C ASP A 783 -14.76 29.46 20.70
N MET A 784 -14.74 28.99 21.95
CA MET A 784 -15.22 27.66 22.35
C MET A 784 -16.67 27.39 21.92
N ARG A 785 -17.52 28.41 21.83
CA ARG A 785 -18.93 28.25 21.38
C ARG A 785 -19.03 27.83 19.92
N ILE A 786 -18.12 28.31 19.07
CA ILE A 786 -18.05 27.91 17.67
C ILE A 786 -17.64 26.44 17.59
N ASP A 787 -16.71 26.02 18.45
CA ASP A 787 -16.27 24.64 18.51
C ASP A 787 -17.41 23.71 18.96
N ARG A 788 -18.13 24.10 20.02
CA ARG A 788 -19.32 23.40 20.51
C ARG A 788 -20.42 23.30 19.44
N MET A 789 -20.66 24.37 18.68
CA MET A 789 -21.59 24.37 17.55
C MET A 789 -21.20 23.33 16.49
N LEU A 790 -19.92 23.27 16.10
CA LEU A 790 -19.46 22.30 15.08
C LEU A 790 -19.60 20.85 15.59
N ARG A 791 -19.27 20.60 16.86
CA ARG A 791 -19.45 19.28 17.49
C ARG A 791 -20.92 18.88 17.56
N ILE A 792 -21.83 19.80 17.90
CA ILE A 792 -23.27 19.57 17.87
C ILE A 792 -23.76 19.31 16.45
N ALA A 793 -23.31 20.08 15.45
CA ALA A 793 -23.67 19.89 14.05
C ALA A 793 -23.25 18.50 13.52
N LEU A 794 -22.11 17.95 13.98
CA LEU A 794 -21.70 16.58 13.66
C LEU A 794 -22.59 15.51 14.32
N ARG A 795 -23.19 15.80 15.47
CA ARG A 795 -24.14 14.90 16.16
C ARG A 795 -25.56 14.93 15.58
N LEU A 796 -25.90 15.98 14.84
CA LEU A 796 -27.20 16.16 14.19
C LEU A 796 -27.28 15.55 12.77
N ILE A 797 -26.22 14.88 12.30
CA ILE A 797 -26.16 14.28 10.96
C ILE A 797 -27.31 13.26 10.79
N PRO A 798 -27.98 13.22 9.61
CA PRO A 798 -29.09 12.30 9.35
C PRO A 798 -28.73 10.85 9.60
N LYS A 799 -29.70 10.09 10.12
CA LYS A 799 -29.62 8.63 10.27
C LYS A 799 -30.71 7.85 9.54
N GLY A 800 -31.63 8.54 8.84
CA GLY A 800 -32.75 7.90 8.16
C GLY A 800 -33.90 7.51 9.10
N GLU A 801 -34.12 8.29 10.17
CA GLU A 801 -35.11 7.99 11.22
C GLU A 801 -36.18 9.11 11.28
N GLN A 802 -37.38 8.82 11.81
CA GLN A 802 -38.43 9.83 12.08
C GLN A 802 -37.94 11.04 12.91
N LYS A 803 -36.88 10.80 13.68
CA LYS A 803 -36.14 11.75 14.50
C LYS A 803 -35.40 12.85 13.70
N ASP A 804 -35.21 12.67 12.38
CA ASP A 804 -34.51 13.62 11.51
C ASP A 804 -35.24 14.98 11.38
N GLN A 805 -36.56 15.02 11.53
CA GLN A 805 -37.32 16.28 11.55
C GLN A 805 -36.96 17.15 12.76
N HIS A 806 -36.69 16.53 13.92
CA HIS A 806 -36.22 17.25 15.11
C HIS A 806 -34.76 17.71 14.94
N ARG A 807 -33.92 16.90 14.30
CA ARG A 807 -32.53 17.28 13.93
C ARG A 807 -32.53 18.49 13.00
N LYS A 808 -33.43 18.53 12.02
CA LYS A 808 -33.64 19.67 11.12
C LYS A 808 -33.99 20.94 11.90
N ALA A 809 -35.01 20.88 12.77
CA ALA A 809 -35.44 22.03 13.55
C ALA A 809 -34.32 22.61 14.43
N MET A 810 -33.49 21.73 15.04
CA MET A 810 -32.32 22.15 15.81
C MET A 810 -31.27 22.85 14.94
N LEU A 811 -30.98 22.31 13.76
CA LEU A 811 -30.02 22.91 12.82
C LEU A 811 -30.49 24.29 12.34
N THR A 812 -31.77 24.45 12.01
CA THR A 812 -32.36 25.75 11.64
C THR A 812 -32.18 26.79 12.74
N LYS A 813 -32.38 26.41 14.01
CA LYS A 813 -32.15 27.31 15.15
C LYS A 813 -30.68 27.74 15.25
N ILE A 814 -29.74 26.82 15.06
CA ILE A 814 -28.30 27.12 15.06
C ILE A 814 -27.96 28.11 13.93
N ILE A 815 -28.46 27.88 12.71
CA ILE A 815 -28.25 28.79 11.57
C ILE A 815 -28.74 30.21 11.89
N SER A 816 -29.91 30.33 12.52
CA SER A 816 -30.47 31.64 12.90
C SER A 816 -29.59 32.40 13.92
N ALA A 817 -29.02 31.69 14.90
CA ALA A 817 -28.09 32.26 15.87
C ALA A 817 -26.74 32.63 15.23
N LEU A 818 -26.27 31.80 14.29
CA LEU A 818 -25.02 32.00 13.55
C LEU A 818 -25.00 33.32 12.77
N HIS A 819 -26.13 33.72 12.17
CA HIS A 819 -26.23 35.00 11.47
C HIS A 819 -26.03 36.21 12.40
N LYS A 820 -26.63 36.19 13.59
CA LYS A 820 -26.42 37.24 14.61
C LYS A 820 -24.96 37.25 15.07
N TYR A 821 -24.41 36.07 15.32
CA TYR A 821 -23.04 35.90 15.76
C TYR A 821 -22.02 36.40 14.73
N LYS A 822 -22.27 36.14 13.43
CA LYS A 822 -21.45 36.64 12.32
C LYS A 822 -21.41 38.18 12.29
N LYS A 823 -22.54 38.85 12.54
CA LYS A 823 -22.59 40.33 12.64
C LYS A 823 -21.78 40.84 13.83
N TRP A 824 -21.91 40.19 14.99
CA TRP A 824 -21.13 40.53 16.19
C TRP A 824 -19.62 40.36 15.96
N MET A 825 -19.22 39.25 15.35
CA MET A 825 -17.82 38.96 15.02
C MET A 825 -17.23 39.99 14.05
N LYS A 826 -17.99 40.37 13.02
CA LYS A 826 -17.60 41.42 12.08
C LYS A 826 -17.40 42.76 12.78
N ALA A 827 -18.36 43.20 13.60
CA ALA A 827 -18.25 44.44 14.37
C ALA A 827 -17.02 44.44 15.32
N ARG A 828 -16.72 43.30 15.94
CA ARG A 828 -15.54 43.12 16.82
C ARG A 828 -14.21 43.15 16.06
N LEU A 829 -14.14 42.56 14.87
CA LEU A 829 -12.97 42.63 14.01
C LEU A 829 -12.74 44.06 13.51
N GLU A 830 -13.80 44.73 13.06
CA GLU A 830 -13.76 46.12 12.60
C GLU A 830 -13.30 47.08 13.71
N ALA A 831 -13.82 46.95 14.93
CA ALA A 831 -13.38 47.72 16.09
C ALA A 831 -11.90 47.51 16.46
N ARG A 832 -11.27 46.45 15.93
CA ARG A 832 -9.85 46.10 16.15
C ARG A 832 -8.99 46.34 14.91
N HIS A 833 -9.49 47.14 13.96
CA HIS A 833 -8.82 47.43 12.68
C HIS A 833 -8.43 46.17 11.89
N SER A 834 -9.14 45.07 12.08
CA SER A 834 -8.99 43.84 11.31
C SER A 834 -10.19 43.71 10.36
N SER A 835 -9.94 43.59 9.05
CA SER A 835 -11.02 43.43 8.09
C SER A 835 -11.57 42.00 8.13
N ALA A 836 -12.90 41.87 8.23
CA ALA A 836 -13.58 40.59 8.03
C ALA A 836 -13.46 40.18 6.56
N LYS A 837 -12.96 38.97 6.29
CA LYS A 837 -12.75 38.42 4.95
C LYS A 837 -14.03 37.82 4.35
N GLY A 838 -15.11 37.72 5.13
CA GLY A 838 -16.42 37.26 4.67
C GLY A 838 -16.66 35.76 4.86
N ASN A 839 -15.59 34.98 5.05
CA ASN A 839 -15.63 33.57 5.43
C ASN A 839 -15.73 33.44 6.96
N PHE A 840 -16.79 32.79 7.47
CA PHE A 840 -17.10 32.76 8.90
C PHE A 840 -16.00 32.05 9.72
N LEU A 841 -15.52 30.89 9.27
CA LEU A 841 -14.53 30.11 10.02
C LEU A 841 -13.16 30.79 10.05
N GLU A 842 -12.78 31.46 8.96
CA GLU A 842 -11.56 32.28 8.92
C GLU A 842 -11.68 33.52 9.80
N ASP A 843 -12.80 34.24 9.73
CA ASP A 843 -13.07 35.41 10.56
C ASP A 843 -13.09 35.03 12.05
N ALA A 844 -13.59 33.85 12.40
CA ALA A 844 -13.60 33.32 13.76
C ALA A 844 -12.18 33.06 14.29
N LYS A 845 -11.32 32.45 13.46
CA LYS A 845 -9.91 32.24 13.81
C LYS A 845 -9.16 33.56 13.93
N ASN A 846 -9.38 34.49 12.99
CA ASN A 846 -8.76 35.81 13.01
C ASN A 846 -9.17 36.61 14.26
N LEU A 847 -10.45 36.53 14.65
CA LEU A 847 -10.94 37.15 15.88
C LEU A 847 -10.31 36.51 17.12
N GLY A 848 -10.17 35.18 17.17
CA GLY A 848 -9.50 34.49 18.25
C GLY A 848 -8.03 34.92 18.41
N ILE A 849 -7.29 35.02 17.31
CA ILE A 849 -5.91 35.55 17.30
C ILE A 849 -5.87 37.00 17.78
N ALA A 850 -6.80 37.84 17.30
CA ALA A 850 -6.87 39.25 17.69
C ALA A 850 -7.24 39.45 19.17
N LEU A 851 -8.10 38.60 19.72
CA LEU A 851 -8.48 38.60 21.13
C LEU A 851 -7.36 38.08 22.04
N ASN A 852 -6.60 37.08 21.58
CA ASN A 852 -5.42 36.60 22.30
C ASN A 852 -4.30 37.65 22.34
N ARG A 853 -4.14 38.43 21.25
CA ARG A 853 -3.13 39.50 21.16
C ARG A 853 -3.50 40.74 21.98
N ILE A 854 -4.78 41.12 22.01
CA ILE A 854 -5.27 42.30 22.74
C ILE A 854 -6.60 41.92 23.42
N PRO A 855 -6.62 41.53 24.71
CA PRO A 855 -7.88 41.31 25.41
C PRO A 855 -8.67 42.62 25.43
N GLY A 856 -9.92 42.59 24.94
CA GLY A 856 -10.76 43.80 24.89
C GLY A 856 -11.40 44.08 26.25
N PRO A 857 -11.80 45.33 26.52
CA PRO A 857 -12.64 45.63 27.68
C PRO A 857 -13.99 44.91 27.55
N GLY A 858 -14.38 44.16 28.58
CA GLY A 858 -15.63 43.39 28.65
C GLY A 858 -15.43 41.90 28.96
N PHE A 859 -16.48 41.09 28.72
CA PHE A 859 -16.46 39.66 28.99
C PHE A 859 -15.38 38.95 28.16
N ALA A 860 -14.48 38.24 28.82
CA ALA A 860 -13.43 37.46 28.18
C ALA A 860 -14.07 36.30 27.40
N VAL A 861 -13.72 36.19 26.12
CA VAL A 861 -14.19 35.09 25.29
C VAL A 861 -13.30 33.87 25.57
N PRO A 862 -13.85 32.69 25.89
CA PRO A 862 -13.06 31.47 26.04
C PRO A 862 -12.49 31.06 24.67
N LEU A 863 -11.17 31.06 24.53
CA LEU A 863 -10.45 30.79 23.27
C LEU A 863 -9.87 29.37 23.16
N THR A 864 -10.32 28.47 24.03
CA THR A 864 -9.92 27.06 24.09
C THR A 864 -10.90 26.16 23.34
N LYS A 865 -10.46 24.94 23.00
CA LYS A 865 -11.30 23.87 22.43
C LYS A 865 -12.39 23.44 23.41
N ASP A 866 -13.52 22.97 22.89
CA ASP A 866 -14.64 22.49 23.70
C ASP A 866 -14.40 21.04 24.15
N GLU A 867 -14.11 20.84 25.44
CA GLU A 867 -13.90 19.50 26.04
C GLU A 867 -15.15 18.93 26.71
N LYS A 868 -16.20 19.74 26.92
CA LYS A 868 -17.41 19.29 27.61
C LYS A 868 -18.10 18.18 26.80
N SER A 869 -18.45 17.08 27.46
CA SER A 869 -19.09 15.92 26.83
C SER A 869 -20.46 16.29 26.23
N LEU A 870 -20.73 15.85 25.01
CA LEU A 870 -22.03 16.01 24.36
C LEU A 870 -22.87 14.73 24.52
N PRO A 871 -24.20 14.84 24.65
CA PRO A 871 -25.12 13.70 24.67
C PRO A 871 -24.99 12.82 23.41
N ASN A 872 -25.44 11.57 23.51
CA ASN A 872 -25.45 10.66 22.37
C ASN A 872 -26.40 11.16 21.27
N SER A 873 -26.02 10.98 20.00
CA SER A 873 -26.82 11.28 18.79
C SER A 873 -28.24 10.70 18.76
N ALA A 874 -28.52 9.68 19.58
CA ALA A 874 -29.84 9.06 19.72
C ALA A 874 -30.77 9.78 20.72
N ASP A 875 -30.20 10.56 21.64
CA ASP A 875 -30.88 11.29 22.71
C ASP A 875 -31.17 12.74 22.29
N ILE A 876 -32.31 12.92 21.63
CA ILE A 876 -32.71 14.20 21.02
C ILE A 876 -33.12 15.25 22.05
N GLU A 877 -33.70 14.85 23.18
CA GLU A 877 -34.14 15.80 24.21
C GLU A 877 -32.93 16.47 24.88
N SER A 878 -31.92 15.66 25.23
CA SER A 878 -30.67 16.19 25.78
C SER A 878 -29.90 17.04 24.76
N LEU A 879 -29.87 16.63 23.48
CA LEU A 879 -29.26 17.44 22.41
C LEU A 879 -30.00 18.76 22.20
N PHE A 880 -31.32 18.78 22.26
CA PHE A 880 -32.11 20.00 22.18
C PHE A 880 -31.80 20.94 23.33
N GLY A 881 -31.65 20.43 24.55
CA GLY A 881 -31.19 21.21 25.70
C GLY A 881 -29.81 21.84 25.46
N GLU A 882 -28.87 21.11 24.89
CA GLU A 882 -27.53 21.64 24.56
C GLU A 882 -27.53 22.63 23.37
N VAL A 883 -28.49 22.52 22.46
CA VAL A 883 -28.71 23.52 21.39
C VAL A 883 -29.27 24.82 21.99
N GLU A 884 -30.22 24.74 22.91
CA GLU A 884 -30.77 25.91 23.62
C GLU A 884 -29.70 26.62 24.48
N THR A 885 -28.87 25.87 25.21
CA THR A 885 -27.75 26.47 25.97
C THR A 885 -26.74 27.13 25.04
N LEU A 886 -26.41 26.52 23.90
CA LEU A 886 -25.55 27.11 22.89
C LEU A 886 -26.14 28.43 22.35
N ILE A 887 -27.40 28.44 21.93
CA ILE A 887 -28.06 29.63 21.36
C ILE A 887 -28.08 30.77 22.38
N ASN A 888 -28.45 30.49 23.64
CA ASN A 888 -28.42 31.48 24.71
C ASN A 888 -27.01 32.02 24.96
N SER A 889 -25.98 31.19 24.84
CA SER A 889 -24.58 31.63 24.97
C SER A 889 -24.08 32.44 23.76
N MET A 890 -24.67 32.25 22.58
CA MET A 890 -24.33 32.97 21.34
C MET A 890 -25.08 34.30 21.20
N ASP A 891 -26.16 34.52 21.95
CA ASP A 891 -26.92 35.78 21.97
C ASP A 891 -26.24 36.81 22.90
N ILE A 892 -25.10 37.33 22.44
CA ILE A 892 -24.30 38.29 23.21
C ILE A 892 -24.85 39.70 22.99
N PRO A 893 -25.17 40.48 24.05
CA PRO A 893 -25.48 41.89 23.89
C PRO A 893 -24.27 42.64 23.34
N SER A 894 -24.50 43.56 22.42
CA SER A 894 -23.45 44.44 21.90
C SER A 894 -22.86 45.25 23.07
N ALA A 895 -21.70 44.82 23.58
CA ALA A 895 -21.00 45.56 24.63
C ALA A 895 -20.61 46.93 24.08
N SER A 896 -21.17 47.96 24.69
CA SER A 896 -21.05 49.40 24.42
C SER A 896 -19.69 49.84 23.85
N GLY A 897 -19.72 50.60 22.76
CA GLY A 897 -18.54 51.32 22.27
C GLY A 897 -18.59 51.90 20.85
N VAL A 898 -19.54 51.52 19.98
CA VAL A 898 -19.65 52.15 18.65
C VAL A 898 -21.12 52.35 18.27
N VAL A 899 -21.60 53.59 18.42
CA VAL A 899 -22.75 54.10 17.67
C VAL A 899 -22.21 54.40 16.27
N VAL A 900 -22.60 53.61 15.27
CA VAL A 900 -22.54 54.07 13.88
C VAL A 900 -23.95 54.50 13.52
N GLU A 901 -24.11 55.81 13.35
CA GLU A 901 -25.34 56.43 12.89
C GLU A 901 -25.78 55.85 11.55
N ALA A 902 -27.11 55.76 11.40
CA ALA A 902 -27.77 55.36 10.17
C ALA A 902 -27.37 56.28 9.00
N ASN A 903 -27.08 55.67 7.86
CA ASN A 903 -27.48 56.11 6.52
C ASN A 903 -27.56 54.91 5.59
#